data_AF-A0A7Y1V3J4-F1
#
_entry.id   AF-A0A7Y1V3J4-F1
#
_cell.length_a   1.000
_cell.length_b   1.000
_cell.length_c   1.000
_cell.angle_alpha   90.00
_cell.angle_beta   90.00
_cell.angle_gamma   90.00
#
_symmetry.space_group_name_H-M   'P 1'
#
loop_
_entity.id
_entity.type
_entity.pdbx_description
1 polymer ?
#
loop_
_entity_poly.entity_id
_entity_poly.type
_entity_poly.pdbx_seq_one_letter_code
_entity_poly.pdbx_strand_id
1 'polypeptide(L)'
;MEKRPVYQLVNIYVVLLLTFLTIGAQQIQARHSVGAGPAISDQEPTPISGGVFIPRNGGIEGRIGLSHVFFHEDAGGVMSVVAGEWSAFNSLAKLDMVFSVKIMGKKIPIEVRQSFDKNPRILFLEEGGERIGLRVLFNLYDRNNTLHGHGMTETWLHPDGQMFVTAATMFENTAAHEAVTQADLDIDLPAGMLKRDMGMVDMTNPCNYIMLTSSDPNNQVPGLSLFWKTGKMEHNTYVYRSSFDMKGAPSYFRWPDYHRQAYTQRTLPDYINVEGEKVAWPPGRGAYVDKMIPRKGGIQLHWPIDQNKPNPTASFNAFFRLAMVDDAAEADAFVEAECEPVTLQVMGGVIHGGKHGYNDQEGCYEIRKTSKLPVTITLPADPLTRTTRIKVVGLTGNGAVTMTLDGKVMVPQLSSDGGIADDPLAPIKDQPEGPATAAVVTIQLLDEPQVLSVQEEEGIQLVYQSRDSRRNFMIYSTKTGPQWSGLQFSLVDGHARHMRSYGNPDWALTENLMHWFAYMGYSPEQMIDQLRDFEIIKNGPDEIVFKYTSNNANDGAQSVFEVHSRANSPAMQINVRATFTVLEHWPYKSVQFFDVFPFRGVEPKDWWYGNVLFMDADYKWRSFETVSQTYDGKQDKHSSGPTFQGLYSSDRGNMLMLTKNFTPELPTEYVICGNYVDLHSNVTFDNLVEQTNTLDKGYEVGVEYELAIWGDEKLSRDQLIQISKQSLEAETLVLPKDPLTSN
;
A
#
# COMPACT_ATOMS: atom_id res chain seq x y z
N MET A 1 -44.20 -64.69 -12.05
CA MET A 1 -45.53 -64.16 -11.68
C MET A 1 -45.30 -63.11 -10.61
N GLU A 2 -45.83 -61.90 -10.62
CA GLU A 2 -46.52 -61.09 -11.62
C GLU A 2 -46.50 -59.65 -11.09
N LYS A 3 -46.35 -58.72 -12.03
CA LYS A 3 -46.43 -57.25 -12.01
C LYS A 3 -47.02 -56.54 -10.77
N ARG A 4 -46.37 -55.45 -10.35
CA ARG A 4 -47.03 -54.26 -9.77
C ARG A 4 -46.42 -52.95 -10.31
N PRO A 5 -47.20 -51.85 -10.37
CA PRO A 5 -47.10 -50.86 -11.45
C PRO A 5 -46.44 -49.54 -11.05
N VAL A 6 -46.14 -48.76 -12.10
CA VAL A 6 -45.57 -47.41 -12.11
C VAL A 6 -46.69 -46.35 -12.24
N TYR A 7 -46.42 -45.16 -11.69
CA TYR A 7 -47.03 -43.83 -11.90
C TYR A 7 -48.37 -43.48 -11.24
N GLN A 8 -48.31 -42.54 -10.28
CA GLN A 8 -48.91 -41.19 -10.39
C GLN A 8 -48.51 -40.34 -9.18
N LEU A 9 -47.42 -39.58 -9.29
CA LEU A 9 -47.00 -38.56 -8.30
C LEU A 9 -46.37 -37.37 -9.05
N VAL A 10 -47.12 -36.84 -10.02
CA VAL A 10 -46.83 -35.56 -10.68
C VAL A 10 -48.14 -34.80 -10.70
N ASN A 11 -48.50 -34.17 -9.57
CA ASN A 11 -49.48 -33.08 -9.49
C ASN A 11 -49.62 -32.43 -8.10
N ILE A 12 -48.86 -32.85 -7.08
CA ILE A 12 -48.91 -32.22 -5.74
C ILE A 12 -47.81 -31.13 -5.56
N TYR A 13 -46.73 -31.17 -6.34
CA TYR A 13 -45.64 -30.19 -6.21
C TYR A 13 -45.88 -28.83 -6.91
N VAL A 14 -46.80 -28.75 -7.88
CA VAL A 14 -47.07 -27.49 -8.60
C VAL A 14 -48.08 -26.60 -7.85
N VAL A 15 -48.96 -27.16 -7.02
CA VAL A 15 -49.96 -26.39 -6.26
C VAL A 15 -49.37 -25.83 -4.94
N LEU A 16 -48.39 -26.52 -4.35
CA LEU A 16 -47.69 -26.01 -3.16
C LEU A 16 -46.70 -24.86 -3.48
N LEU A 17 -46.07 -24.86 -4.66
CA LEU A 17 -45.17 -23.78 -5.07
C LEU A 17 -45.93 -22.48 -5.41
N LEU A 18 -47.13 -22.58 -5.99
CA LEU A 18 -47.96 -21.41 -6.34
C LEU A 18 -48.67 -20.78 -5.12
N THR A 19 -48.87 -21.53 -4.03
CA THR A 19 -49.49 -20.99 -2.82
C THR A 19 -48.47 -20.21 -1.95
N PHE A 20 -47.19 -20.61 -1.96
CA PHE A 20 -46.12 -19.86 -1.30
C PHE A 20 -45.75 -18.55 -2.02
N LEU A 21 -45.85 -18.50 -3.35
CA LEU A 21 -45.56 -17.29 -4.12
C LEU A 21 -46.64 -16.19 -4.00
N THR A 22 -47.90 -16.58 -3.74
CA THR A 22 -49.00 -15.60 -3.64
C THR A 22 -49.18 -15.03 -2.23
N ILE A 23 -48.82 -15.78 -1.18
CA ILE A 23 -48.84 -15.27 0.21
C ILE A 23 -47.59 -14.43 0.51
N GLY A 24 -46.45 -14.72 -0.13
CA GLY A 24 -45.25 -13.88 -0.04
C GLY A 24 -45.39 -12.52 -0.72
N ALA A 25 -46.24 -12.38 -1.75
CA ALA A 25 -46.38 -11.13 -2.49
C ALA A 25 -47.32 -10.10 -1.84
N GLN A 26 -48.26 -10.52 -0.98
CA GLN A 26 -49.17 -9.59 -0.28
C GLN A 26 -48.69 -9.12 1.10
N GLN A 27 -47.66 -9.75 1.69
CA GLN A 27 -46.99 -9.23 2.90
C GLN A 27 -45.81 -8.29 2.62
N ILE A 28 -45.38 -8.15 1.36
CA ILE A 28 -44.28 -7.25 0.96
C ILE A 28 -44.78 -5.85 0.53
N GLN A 29 -46.09 -5.65 0.32
CA GLN A 29 -46.64 -4.34 -0.08
C GLN A 29 -47.27 -3.49 1.05
N ALA A 30 -47.12 -3.88 2.32
CA ALA A 30 -47.62 -3.09 3.47
C ALA A 30 -46.52 -2.70 4.48
N ARG A 31 -45.23 -2.81 4.12
CA ARG A 31 -44.09 -2.28 4.90
C ARG A 31 -43.03 -1.65 3.99
N HIS A 32 -43.44 -0.69 3.16
CA HIS A 32 -42.52 0.28 2.55
C HIS A 32 -43.09 1.69 2.71
N SER A 33 -43.25 2.10 3.97
CA SER A 33 -43.04 3.48 4.39
C SER A 33 -41.83 3.46 5.32
N VAL A 34 -40.66 3.18 4.76
CA VAL A 34 -39.40 3.49 5.42
C VAL A 34 -39.33 5.01 5.40
N GLY A 35 -39.68 5.63 6.54
CA GLY A 35 -39.30 7.01 6.76
C GLY A 35 -37.81 7.12 6.52
N ALA A 36 -37.37 8.19 5.85
CA ALA A 36 -35.96 8.54 5.79
C ALA A 36 -35.39 8.35 7.20
N GLY A 37 -34.53 7.34 7.36
CA GLY A 37 -33.82 7.13 8.61
C GLY A 37 -33.09 8.43 8.93
N PRO A 38 -32.92 8.76 10.23
CA PRO A 38 -32.08 9.90 10.59
C PRO A 38 -30.74 9.75 9.88
N ALA A 39 -30.24 10.88 9.37
CA ALA A 39 -28.97 10.97 8.66
C ALA A 39 -27.90 10.17 9.39
N ILE A 40 -27.11 9.45 8.60
CA ILE A 40 -25.95 8.69 9.02
C ILE A 40 -25.12 9.57 9.97
N SER A 41 -25.09 9.15 11.24
CA SER A 41 -24.05 9.38 12.26
C SER A 41 -23.09 10.55 12.00
N ASP A 42 -23.22 11.61 12.81
CA ASP A 42 -22.30 12.76 12.95
C ASP A 42 -20.87 12.40 13.44
N GLN A 43 -20.37 11.20 13.15
CA GLN A 43 -18.97 10.90 13.41
C GLN A 43 -18.15 11.54 12.30
N GLU A 44 -17.42 12.60 12.67
CA GLU A 44 -16.37 13.15 11.82
C GLU A 44 -15.47 11.98 11.37
N PRO A 45 -15.19 11.86 10.06
CA PRO A 45 -14.34 10.79 9.58
C PRO A 45 -13.00 10.87 10.31
N THR A 46 -12.57 9.74 10.88
CA THR A 46 -11.26 9.66 11.51
C THR A 46 -10.22 10.02 10.44
N PRO A 47 -9.43 11.08 10.61
CA PRO A 47 -8.44 11.46 9.63
C PRO A 47 -7.46 10.31 9.46
N ILE A 48 -7.29 9.87 8.21
CA ILE A 48 -6.29 8.86 7.86
C ILE A 48 -4.92 9.44 8.16
N SER A 49 -4.20 8.79 9.07
CA SER A 49 -2.93 9.27 9.59
C SER A 49 -1.75 8.92 8.68
N GLY A 50 -1.81 7.80 7.94
CA GLY A 50 -0.82 7.45 6.93
C GLY A 50 -1.43 7.08 5.58
N GLY A 51 -0.66 7.25 4.52
CA GLY A 51 -1.16 7.05 3.16
C GLY A 51 -1.28 5.59 2.78
N VAL A 52 -2.44 5.19 2.25
CA VAL A 52 -2.74 3.80 1.84
C VAL A 52 -3.58 3.72 0.58
N PHE A 53 -3.54 2.54 -0.06
CA PHE A 53 -4.52 2.13 -1.05
C PHE A 53 -5.50 1.10 -0.48
N ILE A 54 -6.80 1.38 -0.52
CA ILE A 54 -7.86 0.54 0.03
C ILE A 54 -8.61 -0.13 -1.13
N PRO A 55 -8.59 -1.48 -1.23
CA PRO A 55 -9.41 -2.19 -2.19
C PRO A 55 -10.90 -1.96 -1.90
N ARG A 56 -11.66 -1.58 -2.93
CA ARG A 56 -13.11 -1.35 -2.87
C ARG A 56 -13.80 -2.15 -3.96
N ASN A 57 -15.12 -2.27 -3.88
CA ASN A 57 -15.87 -2.89 -4.96
C ASN A 57 -15.75 -2.05 -6.24
N GLY A 58 -15.18 -2.63 -7.30
CA GLY A 58 -14.99 -2.00 -8.61
C GLY A 58 -13.71 -1.16 -8.76
N GLY A 59 -12.86 -1.07 -7.74
CA GLY A 59 -11.65 -0.26 -7.86
C GLY A 59 -10.81 -0.15 -6.60
N ILE A 60 -9.86 0.77 -6.64
CA ILE A 60 -8.91 1.02 -5.56
C ILE A 60 -9.03 2.49 -5.15
N GLU A 61 -9.34 2.72 -3.89
CA GLU A 61 -9.30 4.04 -3.27
C GLU A 61 -7.87 4.34 -2.81
N GLY A 62 -7.31 5.50 -3.16
CA GLY A 62 -6.04 5.98 -2.63
C GLY A 62 -6.27 7.22 -1.79
N ARG A 63 -5.78 7.22 -0.55
CA ARG A 63 -6.00 8.35 0.39
C ARG A 63 -4.77 8.62 1.24
N ILE A 64 -4.41 9.90 1.33
CA ILE A 64 -3.35 10.41 2.20
C ILE A 64 -3.60 11.89 2.47
N GLY A 65 -3.76 12.28 3.75
CA GLY A 65 -4.10 13.66 4.12
C GLY A 65 -5.29 14.19 3.31
N LEU A 66 -5.10 15.32 2.62
CA LEU A 66 -6.10 15.94 1.75
C LEU A 66 -6.26 15.26 0.38
N SER A 67 -5.26 14.47 -0.06
CA SER A 67 -5.31 13.83 -1.37
C SER A 67 -6.21 12.58 -1.35
N HIS A 68 -7.19 12.53 -2.25
CA HIS A 68 -8.13 11.41 -2.32
C HIS A 68 -8.53 11.08 -3.77
N VAL A 69 -8.31 9.83 -4.17
CA VAL A 69 -8.59 9.33 -5.53
C VAL A 69 -9.24 7.96 -5.52
N PHE A 70 -9.85 7.60 -6.64
CA PHE A 70 -10.38 6.26 -6.91
C PHE A 70 -9.97 5.80 -8.31
N PHE A 71 -9.37 4.62 -8.43
CA PHE A 71 -9.00 3.99 -9.69
C PHE A 71 -10.02 2.91 -10.06
N HIS A 72 -10.69 3.08 -11.20
CA HIS A 72 -11.76 2.19 -11.68
C HIS A 72 -11.16 0.97 -12.41
N GLU A 73 -11.13 -0.19 -11.74
CA GLU A 73 -10.54 -1.42 -12.30
C GLU A 73 -11.30 -1.93 -13.54
N ASP A 74 -12.61 -1.73 -13.59
CA ASP A 74 -13.47 -2.15 -14.70
C ASP A 74 -13.46 -1.17 -15.90
N ALA A 75 -12.66 -0.10 -15.81
CA ALA A 75 -12.56 0.96 -16.80
C ALA A 75 -11.10 1.39 -17.00
N GLY A 76 -10.21 0.43 -17.24
CA GLY A 76 -8.82 0.68 -17.62
C GLY A 76 -8.01 1.39 -16.54
N GLY A 77 -8.45 1.34 -15.29
CA GLY A 77 -7.83 2.04 -14.16
C GLY A 77 -7.92 3.55 -14.31
N VAL A 78 -8.98 4.05 -14.97
CA VAL A 78 -9.29 5.48 -15.02
C VAL A 78 -9.30 6.04 -13.60
N MET A 79 -8.61 7.15 -13.39
CA MET A 79 -8.55 7.82 -12.09
C MET A 79 -9.71 8.79 -11.95
N SER A 80 -10.34 8.81 -10.78
CA SER A 80 -11.22 9.89 -10.34
C SER A 80 -10.62 10.58 -9.13
N VAL A 81 -10.61 11.91 -9.12
CA VAL A 81 -10.38 12.66 -7.88
C VAL A 81 -11.72 12.73 -7.14
N VAL A 82 -11.71 12.42 -5.85
CA VAL A 82 -12.93 12.30 -5.05
C VAL A 82 -12.78 13.05 -3.73
N ALA A 83 -13.89 13.33 -3.05
CA ALA A 83 -13.92 13.91 -1.71
C ALA A 83 -15.07 13.32 -0.88
N GLY A 84 -14.93 13.33 0.45
CA GLY A 84 -15.88 12.69 1.38
C GLY A 84 -15.56 11.20 1.61
N GLU A 85 -16.49 10.47 2.22
CA GLU A 85 -16.24 9.08 2.64
C GLU A 85 -16.83 8.04 1.69
N TRP A 86 -16.18 6.88 1.62
CA TRP A 86 -16.77 5.70 0.98
C TRP A 86 -18.05 5.27 1.74
N SER A 87 -19.15 4.87 1.08
CA SER A 87 -19.37 4.69 -0.37
C SER A 87 -20.03 5.90 -1.06
N ALA A 88 -20.06 7.05 -0.40
CA ALA A 88 -20.81 8.23 -0.80
C ALA A 88 -19.90 9.40 -1.25
N PHE A 89 -18.68 9.11 -1.71
CA PHE A 89 -17.77 10.17 -2.14
C PHE A 89 -18.37 11.01 -3.29
N ASN A 90 -18.02 12.29 -3.30
CA ASN A 90 -18.28 13.20 -4.41
C ASN A 90 -17.11 13.09 -5.39
N SER A 91 -17.39 12.69 -6.63
CA SER A 91 -16.38 12.81 -7.70
C SER A 91 -16.16 14.29 -8.01
N LEU A 92 -14.90 14.74 -8.05
CA LEU A 92 -14.51 16.09 -8.43
C LEU A 92 -14.04 16.14 -9.89
N ALA A 93 -13.32 15.10 -10.31
CA ALA A 93 -12.88 14.92 -11.68
C ALA A 93 -12.74 13.44 -12.04
N LYS A 94 -12.86 13.10 -13.32
CA LYS A 94 -12.55 11.76 -13.86
C LYS A 94 -11.69 11.89 -15.12
N LEU A 95 -10.59 11.15 -15.17
CA LEU A 95 -9.55 11.28 -16.19
C LEU A 95 -9.51 10.07 -17.11
N ASP A 96 -9.80 10.25 -18.40
CA ASP A 96 -9.82 9.18 -19.40
C ASP A 96 -9.05 9.59 -20.66
N MET A 97 -8.19 8.71 -21.18
CA MET A 97 -7.48 8.98 -22.44
C MET A 97 -8.32 8.55 -23.63
N VAL A 98 -8.52 9.48 -24.57
CA VAL A 98 -9.44 9.33 -25.70
C VAL A 98 -8.73 9.65 -27.01
N PHE A 99 -8.82 8.73 -27.96
CA PHE A 99 -8.20 8.85 -29.27
C PHE A 99 -9.21 8.58 -30.37
N SER A 100 -9.02 9.25 -31.50
CA SER A 100 -9.72 8.94 -32.74
C SER A 100 -8.69 8.49 -33.78
N VAL A 101 -8.84 7.26 -34.27
CA VAL A 101 -7.83 6.58 -35.10
C VAL A 101 -8.43 6.26 -36.46
N LYS A 102 -7.80 6.76 -37.53
CA LYS A 102 -8.13 6.41 -38.90
C LYS A 102 -7.45 5.09 -39.26
N ILE A 103 -8.24 4.06 -39.55
CA ILE A 103 -7.78 2.71 -39.91
C ILE A 103 -7.73 2.57 -41.42
N MET A 104 -6.72 1.87 -41.95
CA MET A 104 -6.60 1.63 -43.39
C MET A 104 -7.87 1.00 -43.97
N GLY A 105 -8.37 1.59 -45.06
CA GLY A 105 -9.58 1.12 -45.75
C GLY A 105 -10.90 1.52 -45.08
N LYS A 106 -10.90 2.12 -43.88
CA LYS A 106 -12.10 2.69 -43.25
C LYS A 106 -12.22 4.18 -43.57
N LYS A 107 -13.43 4.62 -43.92
CA LYS A 107 -13.71 6.04 -44.20
C LYS A 107 -13.82 6.90 -42.95
N ILE A 108 -14.29 6.31 -41.85
CA ILE A 108 -14.61 7.01 -40.61
C ILE A 108 -13.57 6.59 -39.55
N PRO A 109 -12.92 7.53 -38.87
CA PRO A 109 -12.09 7.23 -37.70
C PRO A 109 -12.88 6.49 -36.64
N ILE A 110 -12.20 5.60 -35.92
CA ILE A 110 -12.78 4.86 -34.79
C ILE A 110 -12.29 5.45 -33.47
N GLU A 111 -13.14 5.39 -32.46
CA GLU A 111 -12.80 5.78 -31.09
C GLU A 111 -12.04 4.65 -30.41
N VAL A 112 -10.95 5.03 -29.74
CA VAL A 112 -10.10 4.16 -28.92
C VAL A 112 -9.89 4.85 -27.57
N ARG A 113 -10.05 4.13 -26.45
CA ARG A 113 -10.03 4.74 -25.10
C ARG A 113 -9.37 3.86 -24.05
N GLN A 114 -8.83 4.47 -23.01
CA GLN A 114 -8.37 3.78 -21.81
C GLN A 114 -9.54 3.06 -21.12
N SER A 115 -10.68 3.72 -20.91
CA SER A 115 -11.85 3.14 -20.24
C SER A 115 -12.49 1.91 -20.91
N PHE A 116 -12.06 1.57 -22.13
CA PHE A 116 -12.49 0.35 -22.81
C PHE A 116 -11.70 -0.89 -22.38
N ASP A 117 -10.54 -0.72 -21.73
CA ASP A 117 -9.86 -1.84 -21.08
C ASP A 117 -10.64 -2.29 -19.84
N LYS A 118 -10.85 -3.61 -19.74
CA LYS A 118 -11.56 -4.25 -18.62
C LYS A 118 -10.65 -4.97 -17.65
N ASN A 119 -9.36 -5.07 -17.97
CA ASN A 119 -8.37 -5.76 -17.14
C ASN A 119 -7.04 -4.99 -17.13
N PRO A 120 -7.04 -3.73 -16.66
CA PRO A 120 -5.79 -2.99 -16.45
C PRO A 120 -4.92 -3.72 -15.43
N ARG A 121 -3.61 -3.54 -15.51
CA ARG A 121 -2.67 -4.00 -14.48
C ARG A 121 -2.34 -2.84 -13.55
N ILE A 122 -2.64 -3.01 -12.27
CA ILE A 122 -2.34 -2.03 -11.23
C ILE A 122 -1.07 -2.45 -10.48
N LEU A 123 -0.17 -1.49 -10.28
CA LEU A 123 1.11 -1.65 -9.60
C LEU A 123 1.20 -0.61 -8.49
N PHE A 124 1.29 -1.06 -7.25
CA PHE A 124 1.53 -0.21 -6.10
C PHE A 124 3.03 0.12 -6.03
N LEU A 125 3.38 1.41 -6.06
CA LEU A 125 4.77 1.86 -6.08
C LEU A 125 5.28 2.15 -4.68
N GLU A 126 4.45 2.77 -3.85
CA GLU A 126 4.80 3.18 -2.48
C GLU A 126 3.53 3.42 -1.67
N GLU A 127 3.55 3.07 -0.38
CA GLU A 127 2.54 3.45 0.62
C GLU A 127 3.25 3.89 1.91
N GLY A 128 2.67 4.82 2.67
CA GLY A 128 3.26 5.38 3.89
C GLY A 128 2.87 6.82 4.17
N GLY A 129 3.45 7.42 5.22
CA GLY A 129 3.06 8.73 5.74
C GLY A 129 3.51 9.94 4.90
N GLU A 130 4.49 9.78 4.03
CA GLU A 130 5.04 10.90 3.23
C GLU A 130 4.36 11.03 1.88
N ARG A 131 3.99 9.90 1.27
CA ARG A 131 3.32 9.83 -0.04
C ARG A 131 2.83 8.42 -0.32
N ILE A 132 1.91 8.32 -1.28
CA ILE A 132 1.58 7.05 -1.93
C ILE A 132 1.73 7.16 -3.44
N GLY A 133 2.06 6.05 -4.10
CA GLY A 133 2.27 6.00 -5.55
C GLY A 133 1.62 4.78 -6.18
N LEU A 134 0.93 4.97 -7.30
CA LEU A 134 0.28 3.89 -8.05
C LEU A 134 0.48 4.08 -9.54
N ARG A 135 0.77 2.97 -10.24
CA ARG A 135 0.84 2.91 -11.69
C ARG A 135 -0.24 1.99 -12.23
N VAL A 136 -0.99 2.48 -13.20
CA VAL A 136 -1.93 1.70 -14.01
C VAL A 136 -1.29 1.47 -15.36
N LEU A 137 -1.23 0.22 -15.80
CA LEU A 137 -0.91 -0.15 -17.17
C LEU A 137 -2.21 -0.63 -17.84
N PHE A 138 -2.53 -0.08 -19.00
CA PHE A 138 -3.78 -0.40 -19.69
C PHE A 138 -3.56 -0.58 -21.19
N ASN A 139 -4.49 -1.28 -21.81
CA ASN A 139 -4.58 -1.46 -23.25
C ASN A 139 -5.54 -0.44 -23.86
N LEU A 140 -5.29 -0.06 -25.11
CA LEU A 140 -6.13 0.84 -25.87
C LEU A 140 -7.01 0.02 -26.81
N TYR A 141 -8.27 -0.18 -26.42
CA TYR A 141 -9.26 -0.91 -27.21
C TYR A 141 -10.22 0.04 -27.95
N ASP A 142 -10.80 -0.44 -29.06
CA ASP A 142 -12.02 0.13 -29.65
C ASP A 142 -13.29 -0.49 -29.06
N ARG A 143 -14.47 -0.01 -29.46
CA ARG A 143 -15.77 -0.55 -28.99
C ARG A 143 -16.02 -2.01 -29.37
N ASN A 144 -15.26 -2.57 -30.31
CA ASN A 144 -15.35 -3.97 -30.72
C ASN A 144 -14.31 -4.84 -30.02
N ASN A 145 -13.63 -4.32 -28.98
CA ASN A 145 -12.56 -5.00 -28.26
C ASN A 145 -11.35 -5.33 -29.14
N THR A 146 -11.06 -4.49 -30.15
CA THR A 146 -9.86 -4.60 -30.98
C THR A 146 -8.73 -3.80 -30.34
N LEU A 147 -7.55 -4.41 -30.19
CA LEU A 147 -6.36 -3.77 -29.62
C LEU A 147 -5.70 -2.82 -30.62
N HIS A 148 -5.41 -1.59 -30.20
CA HIS A 148 -4.73 -0.57 -31.01
C HIS A 148 -3.38 -0.13 -30.43
N GLY A 149 -3.19 -0.25 -29.12
CA GLY A 149 -1.97 0.16 -28.44
C GLY A 149 -2.07 -0.09 -26.95
N HIS A 150 -1.20 0.55 -26.18
CA HIS A 150 -1.18 0.47 -24.73
C HIS A 150 -0.75 1.80 -24.11
N GLY A 151 -0.91 1.92 -22.80
CA GLY A 151 -0.55 3.12 -22.08
C GLY A 151 -0.38 2.88 -20.58
N MET A 152 -0.03 3.97 -19.90
CA MET A 152 0.06 4.03 -18.46
C MET A 152 -0.51 5.34 -17.91
N THR A 153 -0.97 5.28 -16.67
CA THR A 153 -0.94 6.42 -15.76
C THR A 153 -0.06 6.08 -14.57
N GLU A 154 0.66 7.06 -14.06
CA GLU A 154 1.34 6.97 -12.78
C GLU A 154 0.97 8.20 -11.96
N THR A 155 0.47 7.98 -10.75
CA THR A 155 0.01 9.02 -9.86
C THR A 155 0.73 8.93 -8.53
N TRP A 156 1.33 10.03 -8.10
CA TRP A 156 1.87 10.21 -6.75
C TRP A 156 0.99 11.19 -5.98
N LEU A 157 0.56 10.80 -4.78
CA LEU A 157 -0.30 11.60 -3.92
C LEU A 157 0.45 11.99 -2.67
N HIS A 158 0.29 13.24 -2.25
CA HIS A 158 0.93 13.80 -1.06
C HIS A 158 -0.10 14.28 -0.03
N PRO A 159 0.25 14.33 1.26
CA PRO A 159 -0.70 14.69 2.32
C PRO A 159 -1.32 16.09 2.18
N ASP A 160 -0.63 17.01 1.51
CA ASP A 160 -1.05 18.40 1.29
C ASP A 160 -2.01 18.58 0.10
N GLY A 161 -2.56 17.49 -0.45
CA GLY A 161 -3.55 17.56 -1.53
C GLY A 161 -2.94 17.61 -2.93
N GLN A 162 -1.61 17.71 -3.07
CA GLN A 162 -0.93 17.70 -4.37
C GLN A 162 -0.85 16.28 -4.95
N MET A 163 -1.17 16.17 -6.24
CA MET A 163 -1.14 14.94 -7.02
C MET A 163 -0.29 15.14 -8.29
N PHE A 164 0.74 14.32 -8.45
CA PHE A 164 1.63 14.34 -9.60
C PHE A 164 1.19 13.25 -10.57
N VAL A 165 0.68 13.65 -11.74
CA VAL A 165 0.12 12.72 -12.72
C VAL A 165 1.00 12.67 -13.96
N THR A 166 1.45 11.45 -14.28
CA THR A 166 2.08 11.12 -15.56
C THR A 166 1.12 10.26 -16.36
N ALA A 167 0.85 10.67 -17.60
CA ALA A 167 -0.01 9.95 -18.53
C ALA A 167 0.77 9.69 -19.83
N ALA A 168 0.78 8.45 -20.30
CA ALA A 168 1.53 8.10 -21.50
C ALA A 168 0.87 6.98 -22.30
N THR A 169 0.91 7.06 -23.63
CA THR A 169 0.41 6.01 -24.52
C THR A 169 1.29 5.80 -25.74
N MET A 170 1.17 4.62 -26.35
CA MET A 170 1.79 4.26 -27.60
C MET A 170 0.86 3.37 -28.44
N PHE A 171 0.80 3.64 -29.74
CA PHE A 171 0.12 2.80 -30.73
C PHE A 171 1.12 1.82 -31.37
N GLU A 172 0.82 0.53 -31.35
CA GLU A 172 1.73 -0.53 -31.79
C GLU A 172 1.40 -1.08 -33.18
N ASN A 173 0.12 -1.11 -33.56
CA ASN A 173 -0.30 -1.65 -34.86
C ASN A 173 -0.28 -0.58 -35.96
N THR A 174 0.88 0.04 -36.13
CA THR A 174 1.10 1.17 -37.04
C THR A 174 0.80 0.82 -38.50
N ALA A 175 0.96 -0.46 -38.89
CA ALA A 175 0.64 -0.95 -40.23
C ALA A 175 -0.87 -1.02 -40.52
N ALA A 176 -1.73 -1.12 -39.50
CA ALA A 176 -3.18 -1.07 -39.66
C ALA A 176 -3.75 0.36 -39.58
N HIS A 177 -2.94 1.31 -39.11
CA HIS A 177 -3.36 2.68 -38.86
C HIS A 177 -2.89 3.60 -40.00
N GLU A 178 -3.79 4.46 -40.48
CA GLU A 178 -3.43 5.55 -41.40
C GLU A 178 -2.98 6.78 -40.62
N ALA A 179 -3.67 7.12 -39.53
CA ALA A 179 -3.37 8.27 -38.68
C ALA A 179 -4.07 8.18 -37.33
N VAL A 180 -3.49 8.78 -36.29
CA VAL A 180 -4.27 9.29 -35.15
C VAL A 180 -4.76 10.68 -35.55
N THR A 181 -6.07 10.89 -35.56
CA THR A 181 -6.70 12.15 -36.01
C THR A 181 -7.14 13.06 -34.86
N GLN A 182 -7.24 12.49 -33.65
CA GLN A 182 -7.52 13.20 -32.40
C GLN A 182 -6.86 12.43 -31.25
N ALA A 183 -6.29 13.15 -30.28
CA ALA A 183 -5.67 12.60 -29.09
C ALA A 183 -5.89 13.59 -27.95
N ASP A 184 -6.65 13.18 -26.95
CA ASP A 184 -7.00 14.01 -25.79
C ASP A 184 -6.98 13.19 -24.49
N LEU A 185 -6.61 13.83 -23.38
CA LEU A 185 -6.95 13.36 -22.05
C LEU A 185 -8.16 14.14 -21.58
N ASP A 186 -9.30 13.45 -21.52
CA ASP A 186 -10.57 13.99 -21.06
C ASP A 186 -10.56 14.08 -19.53
N ILE A 187 -10.86 15.26 -19.00
CA ILE A 187 -11.11 15.48 -17.56
C ILE A 187 -12.59 15.87 -17.42
N ASP A 188 -13.41 14.87 -17.12
CA ASP A 188 -14.84 15.05 -16.85
C ASP A 188 -15.05 15.65 -15.46
N LEU A 189 -15.89 16.67 -15.38
CA LEU A 189 -16.28 17.33 -14.13
C LEU A 189 -17.79 17.17 -13.91
N PRO A 190 -18.26 17.03 -12.66
CA PRO A 190 -19.69 16.96 -12.38
C PRO A 190 -20.46 18.18 -12.90
N ALA A 191 -21.72 17.94 -13.26
CA ALA A 191 -22.59 19.01 -13.75
C ALA A 191 -22.74 20.13 -12.70
N GLY A 192 -22.47 21.36 -13.11
CA GLY A 192 -22.57 22.54 -12.23
C GLY A 192 -21.29 22.95 -11.52
N MET A 193 -20.23 22.13 -11.56
CA MET A 193 -18.94 22.46 -10.91
C MET A 193 -17.99 23.28 -11.79
N LEU A 194 -18.18 23.29 -13.11
CA LEU A 194 -17.33 24.04 -14.04
C LEU A 194 -17.49 25.56 -13.87
N LYS A 195 -16.38 26.28 -13.64
CA LYS A 195 -16.35 27.75 -13.82
C LYS A 195 -16.62 28.10 -15.28
N ARG A 196 -17.66 28.90 -15.55
CA ARG A 196 -18.29 29.03 -16.88
C ARG A 196 -17.53 29.85 -17.94
N ASP A 197 -16.34 30.37 -17.66
CA ASP A 197 -15.61 31.26 -18.59
C ASP A 197 -14.14 30.86 -18.77
N MET A 198 -13.85 29.58 -19.02
CA MET A 198 -12.51 29.18 -19.44
C MET A 198 -12.36 29.35 -20.95
N GLY A 199 -11.31 30.07 -21.38
CA GLY A 199 -10.85 30.07 -22.76
C GLY A 199 -9.93 28.87 -23.05
N MET A 200 -9.52 28.72 -24.31
CA MET A 200 -8.42 27.81 -24.64
C MET A 200 -7.15 28.30 -23.96
N VAL A 201 -6.43 27.40 -23.28
CA VAL A 201 -5.18 27.72 -22.58
C VAL A 201 -4.01 27.03 -23.26
N ASP A 202 -2.95 27.79 -23.51
CA ASP A 202 -1.69 27.27 -24.05
C ASP A 202 -0.86 26.66 -22.92
N MET A 203 -0.76 25.33 -22.90
CA MET A 203 -0.02 24.57 -21.89
C MET A 203 1.48 24.52 -22.18
N THR A 204 1.94 25.12 -23.28
CA THR A 204 3.37 25.33 -23.52
C THR A 204 3.93 26.48 -22.69
N ASN A 205 3.06 27.34 -22.16
CA ASN A 205 3.43 28.38 -21.19
C ASN A 205 3.48 27.76 -19.79
N PRO A 206 4.69 27.61 -19.21
CA PRO A 206 4.86 27.00 -17.89
C PRO A 206 4.19 27.85 -16.80
N CYS A 207 4.04 27.29 -15.61
CA CYS A 207 3.74 28.08 -14.41
C CYS A 207 2.39 28.76 -14.39
N ASN A 208 1.39 28.08 -14.94
CA ASN A 208 0.00 28.52 -14.92
C ASN A 208 -0.85 27.44 -14.24
N TYR A 209 -1.99 27.88 -13.73
CA TYR A 209 -3.03 27.00 -13.21
C TYR A 209 -4.41 27.48 -13.60
N ILE A 210 -5.37 26.60 -13.36
CA ILE A 210 -6.79 26.89 -13.41
C ILE A 210 -7.47 26.24 -12.21
N MET A 211 -8.56 26.86 -11.76
CA MET A 211 -9.49 26.23 -10.85
C MET A 211 -10.54 25.46 -11.66
N LEU A 212 -10.52 24.13 -11.56
CA LEU A 212 -11.49 23.23 -12.20
C LEU A 212 -12.84 23.27 -11.49
N THR A 213 -12.82 23.26 -10.16
CA THR A 213 -14.00 23.33 -9.28
C THR A 213 -13.78 24.39 -8.20
N SER A 214 -14.88 24.88 -7.62
CA SER A 214 -14.84 25.70 -6.40
C SER A 214 -14.95 24.78 -5.17
N SER A 215 -14.36 25.19 -4.04
CA SER A 215 -14.62 24.56 -2.76
C SER A 215 -16.07 24.77 -2.31
N ASP A 216 -16.60 23.80 -1.58
CA ASP A 216 -17.85 23.88 -0.84
C ASP A 216 -17.59 23.48 0.63
N PRO A 217 -17.23 24.46 1.48
CA PRO A 217 -16.92 24.21 2.88
C PRO A 217 -18.10 23.62 3.68
N ASN A 218 -19.35 23.86 3.26
CA ASN A 218 -20.53 23.34 3.97
C ASN A 218 -20.65 21.82 3.84
N ASN A 219 -20.12 21.27 2.75
CA ASN A 219 -20.13 19.84 2.45
C ASN A 219 -18.73 19.21 2.55
N GLN A 220 -17.74 19.95 3.09
CA GLN A 220 -16.35 19.52 3.20
C GLN A 220 -15.75 19.05 1.86
N VAL A 221 -16.13 19.72 0.77
CA VAL A 221 -15.61 19.43 -0.57
C VAL A 221 -14.56 20.49 -0.92
N PRO A 222 -13.28 20.13 -1.10
CA PRO A 222 -12.27 21.09 -1.51
C PRO A 222 -12.45 21.48 -2.99
N GLY A 223 -11.88 22.62 -3.34
CA GLY A 223 -11.69 22.99 -4.74
C GLY A 223 -10.63 22.10 -5.38
N LEU A 224 -10.69 21.97 -6.70
CA LEU A 224 -9.72 21.23 -7.48
C LEU A 224 -9.04 22.18 -8.45
N SER A 225 -7.72 22.29 -8.38
CA SER A 225 -6.90 23.01 -9.34
C SER A 225 -6.15 22.06 -10.26
N LEU A 226 -5.86 22.52 -11.48
CA LEU A 226 -4.94 21.88 -12.40
C LEU A 226 -3.83 22.87 -12.74
N PHE A 227 -2.58 22.42 -12.64
CA PHE A 227 -1.42 23.23 -12.98
C PHE A 227 -0.32 22.39 -13.61
N TRP A 228 0.64 23.06 -14.25
CA TRP A 228 1.77 22.41 -14.89
C TRP A 228 3.01 23.29 -14.86
N LYS A 229 4.13 22.69 -14.48
CA LYS A 229 5.43 23.35 -14.55
C LYS A 229 5.92 23.42 -15.98
N THR A 230 6.07 22.31 -16.69
CA THR A 230 6.21 22.28 -18.14
C THR A 230 5.49 21.05 -18.67
N GLY A 231 4.97 21.09 -19.90
CA GLY A 231 4.40 19.91 -20.53
C GLY A 231 5.42 18.81 -20.86
N LYS A 232 6.67 18.89 -20.38
CA LYS A 232 7.76 17.94 -20.69
C LYS A 232 8.43 17.46 -19.40
N MET A 233 8.98 16.25 -19.45
CA MET A 233 9.79 15.72 -18.36
C MET A 233 11.15 16.44 -18.34
N GLU A 234 11.46 17.22 -17.30
CA GLU A 234 12.78 17.86 -17.16
C GLU A 234 13.80 16.93 -16.46
N HIS A 235 13.32 15.87 -15.81
CA HIS A 235 14.14 15.03 -14.93
C HIS A 235 14.77 13.82 -15.63
N ASN A 236 16.11 13.71 -15.61
CA ASN A 236 16.84 12.54 -16.10
C ASN A 236 16.96 11.44 -15.04
N THR A 237 16.17 10.36 -15.15
CA THR A 237 16.21 9.22 -14.22
C THR A 237 17.37 8.23 -14.44
N TYR A 238 18.15 8.40 -15.51
CA TYR A 238 19.29 7.51 -15.77
C TYR A 238 20.45 7.81 -14.82
N VAL A 239 20.68 6.92 -13.85
CA VAL A 239 21.84 6.99 -12.97
C VAL A 239 22.93 6.02 -13.44
N TYR A 240 23.70 6.41 -14.45
CA TYR A 240 24.86 5.60 -14.87
C TYR A 240 25.93 5.58 -13.79
N ARG A 241 26.52 4.41 -13.52
CA ARG A 241 27.69 4.32 -12.65
C ARG A 241 28.90 5.11 -13.20
N SER A 242 29.02 5.21 -14.53
CA SER A 242 30.09 5.97 -15.19
C SER A 242 30.04 7.48 -14.89
N SER A 243 28.86 8.03 -14.61
CA SER A 243 28.70 9.43 -14.19
C SER A 243 29.39 9.75 -12.85
N PHE A 244 29.90 8.73 -12.16
CA PHE A 244 30.60 8.80 -10.88
C PHE A 244 32.03 8.24 -10.96
N ASP A 245 32.64 8.28 -12.15
CA ASP A 245 33.99 7.75 -12.42
C ASP A 245 34.18 6.26 -12.09
N MET A 246 33.08 5.51 -11.95
CA MET A 246 33.15 4.07 -11.69
C MET A 246 33.41 3.31 -12.99
N LYS A 247 34.46 2.50 -13.00
CA LYS A 247 34.82 1.63 -14.14
C LYS A 247 33.96 0.36 -14.14
N GLY A 248 33.60 -0.14 -15.32
CA GLY A 248 32.92 -1.43 -15.49
C GLY A 248 31.93 -1.45 -16.63
N ALA A 249 31.13 -2.52 -16.71
CA ALA A 249 30.01 -2.58 -17.63
C ALA A 249 29.01 -1.44 -17.35
N PRO A 250 28.34 -0.90 -18.39
CA PRO A 250 27.28 0.07 -18.20
C PRO A 250 26.24 -0.54 -17.27
N SER A 251 26.11 0.06 -16.10
CA SER A 251 25.24 -0.38 -15.03
C SER A 251 24.59 0.84 -14.40
N TYR A 252 23.43 0.61 -13.82
CA TYR A 252 22.62 1.65 -13.22
C TYR A 252 22.69 1.53 -11.70
N PHE A 253 22.66 2.67 -11.02
CA PHE A 253 22.40 2.68 -9.58
C PHE A 253 20.91 2.57 -9.25
N ARG A 254 20.07 3.08 -10.14
CA ARG A 254 18.61 2.94 -10.14
C ARG A 254 18.19 2.75 -11.58
N TRP A 255 17.35 1.76 -11.83
CA TRP A 255 16.82 1.55 -13.17
C TRP A 255 16.01 2.77 -13.62
N PRO A 256 16.03 3.15 -14.91
CA PRO A 256 15.22 4.27 -15.38
C PRO A 256 13.74 4.08 -15.06
N ASP A 257 12.98 5.17 -14.99
CA ASP A 257 11.53 5.07 -14.84
C ASP A 257 10.90 4.39 -16.08
N TYR A 258 9.75 3.78 -15.85
CA TYR A 258 9.00 3.05 -16.86
C TYR A 258 8.54 3.95 -18.02
N HIS A 259 8.12 5.20 -17.73
CA HIS A 259 7.64 6.14 -18.74
C HIS A 259 8.70 6.36 -19.82
N ARG A 260 9.94 6.68 -19.42
CA ARG A 260 11.03 6.93 -20.36
C ARG A 260 11.36 5.73 -21.22
N GLN A 261 11.31 4.52 -20.67
CA GLN A 261 11.67 3.31 -21.40
C GLN A 261 10.61 2.91 -22.43
N ALA A 262 9.34 2.97 -22.06
CA ALA A 262 8.25 2.45 -22.89
C ALA A 262 7.66 3.49 -23.85
N TYR A 263 7.68 4.78 -23.50
CA TYR A 263 6.93 5.82 -24.21
C TYR A 263 7.79 6.96 -24.76
N THR A 264 9.10 6.72 -24.94
CA THR A 264 9.96 7.66 -25.67
C THR A 264 10.47 7.03 -26.97
N GLN A 265 10.11 7.63 -28.11
CA GLN A 265 10.52 7.14 -29.43
C GLN A 265 11.98 7.44 -29.73
N ARG A 266 12.78 6.44 -30.09
CA ARG A 266 14.19 6.64 -30.48
C ARG A 266 14.36 7.71 -31.56
N THR A 267 15.14 8.75 -31.26
CA THR A 267 15.55 9.75 -32.25
C THR A 267 16.63 9.17 -33.17
N LEU A 268 16.45 9.31 -34.49
CA LEU A 268 17.45 8.97 -35.50
C LEU A 268 17.92 10.26 -36.21
N PRO A 269 19.24 10.48 -36.40
CA PRO A 269 20.34 9.66 -35.89
C PRO A 269 20.56 9.87 -34.39
N ASP A 270 21.22 8.89 -33.80
CA ASP A 270 21.74 8.85 -32.46
C ASP A 270 22.48 10.17 -32.07
N TYR A 271 22.07 10.86 -30.98
CA TYR A 271 22.73 12.09 -30.48
C TYR A 271 24.18 11.79 -30.05
N ILE A 272 25.12 12.68 -30.39
CA ILE A 272 26.53 12.61 -29.97
C ILE A 272 26.70 13.65 -28.86
N ASN A 273 27.20 13.27 -27.67
CA ASN A 273 27.51 14.26 -26.62
C ASN A 273 28.72 15.13 -27.04
N VAL A 274 28.97 16.23 -26.31
CA VAL A 274 30.07 17.17 -26.60
C VAL A 274 31.46 16.52 -26.49
N GLU A 275 31.56 15.29 -25.99
CA GLU A 275 32.79 14.52 -25.76
C GLU A 275 32.95 13.31 -26.70
N GLY A 276 32.11 13.17 -27.73
CA GLY A 276 32.25 12.14 -28.77
C GLY A 276 31.81 10.73 -28.39
N GLU A 277 31.18 10.54 -27.22
CA GLU A 277 30.51 9.28 -26.90
C GLU A 277 29.13 9.21 -27.59
N LYS A 278 28.93 8.16 -28.38
CA LYS A 278 27.62 7.79 -28.94
C LYS A 278 26.75 7.22 -27.82
N VAL A 279 26.05 8.09 -27.08
CA VAL A 279 25.01 7.65 -26.14
C VAL A 279 23.66 7.99 -26.75
N ALA A 280 23.06 7.02 -27.43
CA ALA A 280 21.83 7.28 -28.15
C ALA A 280 20.82 6.17 -27.99
N TRP A 281 20.22 6.16 -26.82
CA TRP A 281 19.11 5.28 -26.48
C TRP A 281 18.39 5.90 -25.27
N PRO A 282 17.20 6.49 -25.48
CA PRO A 282 17.13 7.78 -26.18
C PRO A 282 16.34 8.87 -25.44
N PRO A 283 16.58 10.16 -25.72
CA PRO A 283 15.55 11.19 -25.64
C PRO A 283 14.62 11.04 -26.85
N GLY A 284 13.37 10.62 -26.60
CA GLY A 284 12.40 10.38 -27.65
C GLY A 284 11.30 11.42 -27.80
N ARG A 285 10.81 11.60 -29.04
CA ARG A 285 9.72 12.52 -29.36
C ARG A 285 8.36 11.83 -29.16
N GLY A 286 7.81 11.92 -27.94
CA GLY A 286 6.36 11.86 -27.78
C GLY A 286 5.75 13.23 -28.14
N ALA A 287 4.51 13.24 -28.63
CA ALA A 287 3.70 14.45 -28.61
C ALA A 287 3.37 14.76 -27.15
N TYR A 288 3.60 16.01 -26.74
CA TYR A 288 3.26 16.49 -25.41
C TYR A 288 2.02 17.37 -25.50
N VAL A 289 1.17 17.35 -24.48
CA VAL A 289 0.01 18.23 -24.42
C VAL A 289 0.44 19.68 -24.65
N ASP A 290 -0.20 20.36 -25.59
CA ASP A 290 0.11 21.76 -25.92
C ASP A 290 -1.03 22.71 -25.55
N LYS A 291 -2.26 22.19 -25.41
CA LYS A 291 -3.45 23.00 -25.16
C LYS A 291 -4.37 22.33 -24.18
N MET A 292 -5.08 23.18 -23.46
CA MET A 292 -6.29 22.81 -22.77
C MET A 292 -7.50 23.42 -23.46
N ILE A 293 -8.50 22.59 -23.75
CA ILE A 293 -9.71 22.97 -24.46
C ILE A 293 -10.92 22.74 -23.53
N PRO A 294 -11.62 23.81 -23.12
CA PRO A 294 -12.87 23.70 -22.38
C PRO A 294 -13.95 22.99 -23.20
N ARG A 295 -14.74 22.11 -22.57
CA ARG A 295 -15.88 21.46 -23.21
C ARG A 295 -17.08 21.37 -22.28
N LYS A 296 -18.22 20.94 -22.83
CA LYS A 296 -19.42 20.68 -22.02
C LYS A 296 -19.10 19.56 -21.01
N GLY A 297 -19.17 19.88 -19.72
CA GLY A 297 -18.97 18.92 -18.64
C GLY A 297 -17.51 18.62 -18.31
N GLY A 298 -16.54 19.45 -18.72
CA GLY A 298 -15.13 19.23 -18.37
C GLY A 298 -14.15 20.01 -19.21
N ILE A 299 -12.92 19.51 -19.27
CA ILE A 299 -11.83 20.03 -20.11
C ILE A 299 -11.14 18.88 -20.84
N GLN A 300 -10.39 19.21 -21.89
CA GLN A 300 -9.54 18.27 -22.63
C GLN A 300 -8.11 18.77 -22.61
N LEU A 301 -7.17 17.92 -22.21
CA LEU A 301 -5.75 18.15 -22.43
C LEU A 301 -5.39 17.58 -23.81
N HIS A 302 -5.15 18.46 -24.77
CA HIS A 302 -5.00 18.11 -26.18
C HIS A 302 -3.54 17.88 -26.55
N TRP A 303 -3.26 16.75 -27.21
CA TRP A 303 -1.97 16.51 -27.83
C TRP A 303 -1.96 17.01 -29.29
N PRO A 304 -0.93 17.77 -29.71
CA PRO A 304 -0.84 18.29 -31.05
C PRO A 304 -0.67 17.17 -32.08
N ILE A 305 -1.49 17.20 -33.13
CA ILE A 305 -1.43 16.28 -34.26
C ILE A 305 -1.22 17.08 -35.56
N ASP A 306 -0.13 16.80 -36.28
CA ASP A 306 0.07 17.36 -37.62
C ASP A 306 -0.74 16.57 -38.64
N GLN A 307 -1.93 17.08 -38.97
CA GLN A 307 -2.82 16.48 -39.96
C GLN A 307 -2.21 16.44 -41.37
N ASN A 308 -1.19 17.25 -41.67
CA ASN A 308 -0.50 17.25 -42.97
C ASN A 308 0.62 16.21 -43.03
N LYS A 309 1.09 15.72 -41.89
CA LYS A 309 2.10 14.67 -41.76
C LYS A 309 1.72 13.68 -40.65
N PRO A 310 0.62 12.93 -40.82
CA PRO A 310 0.24 11.91 -39.86
C PRO A 310 1.31 10.81 -39.87
N ASN A 311 2.26 10.89 -38.96
CA ASN A 311 3.30 9.88 -38.84
C ASN A 311 2.66 8.65 -38.16
N PRO A 312 2.81 7.44 -38.70
CA PRO A 312 2.20 6.23 -38.13
C PRO A 312 2.78 5.81 -36.77
N THR A 313 3.52 6.65 -36.05
CA THR A 313 3.92 6.37 -34.67
C THR A 313 3.87 7.66 -33.87
N ALA A 314 2.93 7.78 -32.93
CA ALA A 314 2.82 8.94 -32.06
C ALA A 314 2.66 8.43 -30.64
N SER A 315 3.74 8.45 -29.87
CA SER A 315 3.60 8.33 -28.42
C SER A 315 3.05 9.64 -27.89
N PHE A 316 2.13 9.59 -26.94
CA PHE A 316 1.48 10.76 -26.36
C PHE A 316 1.80 10.80 -24.88
N ASN A 317 2.39 11.89 -24.41
CA ASN A 317 2.87 12.03 -23.04
C ASN A 317 2.31 13.30 -22.40
N ALA A 318 1.92 13.23 -21.14
CA ALA A 318 1.46 14.38 -20.38
C ALA A 318 2.00 14.32 -18.94
N PHE A 319 2.42 15.50 -18.47
CA PHE A 319 2.86 15.74 -17.10
C PHE A 319 2.07 16.94 -16.60
N PHE A 320 1.30 16.75 -15.54
CA PHE A 320 0.54 17.82 -14.91
C PHE A 320 0.31 17.50 -13.45
N ARG A 321 -0.23 18.47 -12.73
CA ARG A 321 -0.63 18.35 -11.34
C ARG A 321 -2.11 18.57 -11.20
N LEU A 322 -2.66 17.90 -10.21
CA LEU A 322 -3.92 18.27 -9.60
C LEU A 322 -3.62 18.66 -8.16
N ALA A 323 -4.32 19.64 -7.62
CA ALA A 323 -4.28 19.90 -6.19
C ALA A 323 -5.67 20.15 -5.63
N MET A 324 -5.98 19.44 -4.54
CA MET A 324 -7.15 19.71 -3.71
C MET A 324 -6.80 20.90 -2.81
N VAL A 325 -7.53 22.00 -2.98
CA VAL A 325 -7.22 23.30 -2.36
C VAL A 325 -8.48 23.94 -1.80
N ASP A 326 -8.34 24.74 -0.75
CA ASP A 326 -9.47 25.49 -0.19
C ASP A 326 -9.83 26.70 -1.05
N ASP A 327 -8.82 27.35 -1.65
CA ASP A 327 -9.00 28.51 -2.51
C ASP A 327 -7.90 28.67 -3.58
N ALA A 328 -7.96 29.77 -4.33
CA ALA A 328 -7.01 30.05 -5.41
C ALA A 328 -5.62 30.49 -4.90
N ALA A 329 -5.51 31.07 -3.70
CA ALA A 329 -4.24 31.52 -3.15
C ALA A 329 -3.35 30.33 -2.76
N GLU A 330 -3.96 29.23 -2.29
CA GLU A 330 -3.24 27.98 -2.07
C GLU A 330 -2.72 27.37 -3.38
N ALA A 331 -3.54 27.40 -4.44
CA ALA A 331 -3.09 26.98 -5.77
C ALA A 331 -1.95 27.86 -6.31
N ASP A 332 -2.03 29.19 -6.11
CA ASP A 332 -0.94 30.13 -6.44
C ASP A 332 0.36 29.72 -5.75
N ALA A 333 0.31 29.38 -4.46
CA ALA A 333 1.48 28.98 -3.68
C ALA A 333 2.12 27.67 -4.20
N PHE A 334 1.31 26.68 -4.61
CA PHE A 334 1.83 25.45 -5.22
C PHE A 334 2.50 25.71 -6.58
N VAL A 335 1.90 26.56 -7.41
CA VAL A 335 2.47 26.94 -8.71
C VAL A 335 3.79 27.68 -8.52
N GLU A 336 3.83 28.67 -7.62
CA GLU A 336 5.05 29.41 -7.29
C GLU A 336 6.16 28.47 -6.81
N ALA A 337 5.81 27.48 -5.97
CA ALA A 337 6.76 26.47 -5.49
C ALA A 337 7.33 25.58 -6.60
N GLU A 338 6.54 25.16 -7.57
CA GLU A 338 7.05 24.39 -8.72
C GLU A 338 7.90 25.22 -9.69
N CYS A 339 7.56 26.50 -9.82
CA CYS A 339 8.13 27.40 -10.82
C CYS A 339 9.46 28.02 -10.43
N GLU A 340 9.74 28.04 -9.13
CA GLU A 340 11.01 28.50 -8.60
C GLU A 340 11.70 27.36 -7.82
N PRO A 341 12.33 26.40 -8.52
CA PRO A 341 13.00 25.28 -7.86
C PRO A 341 14.02 25.74 -6.84
N VAL A 342 13.95 25.12 -5.67
CA VAL A 342 14.85 25.34 -4.54
C VAL A 342 16.26 24.91 -4.94
N THR A 343 17.24 25.75 -4.62
CA THR A 343 18.65 25.43 -4.83
C THR A 343 19.22 24.81 -3.56
N LEU A 344 19.52 23.52 -3.64
CA LEU A 344 20.09 22.75 -2.54
C LEU A 344 21.62 22.79 -2.58
N GLN A 345 22.26 22.70 -1.41
CA GLN A 345 23.68 22.35 -1.32
C GLN A 345 23.81 20.97 -0.70
N VAL A 346 24.61 20.09 -1.30
CA VAL A 346 24.73 18.70 -0.88
C VAL A 346 26.19 18.35 -0.60
N MET A 347 26.45 17.77 0.56
CA MET A 347 27.72 17.13 0.94
C MET A 347 27.47 15.63 1.17
N GLY A 348 28.45 14.78 0.83
CA GLY A 348 28.33 13.32 0.98
C GLY A 348 27.45 12.62 -0.07
N GLY A 349 26.86 13.39 -0.99
CA GLY A 349 26.05 12.92 -2.12
C GLY A 349 26.12 13.90 -3.30
N VAL A 350 25.26 13.68 -4.29
CA VAL A 350 25.08 14.60 -5.42
C VAL A 350 23.59 14.86 -5.66
N ILE A 351 23.29 16.05 -6.17
CA ILE A 351 21.97 16.37 -6.73
C ILE A 351 21.75 15.48 -7.96
N HIS A 352 20.65 14.72 -7.96
CA HIS A 352 20.29 13.80 -9.03
C HIS A 352 19.03 14.29 -9.75
N GLY A 353 18.97 14.21 -11.08
CA GLY A 353 17.74 14.53 -11.81
C GLY A 353 17.69 15.82 -12.63
N GLY A 354 18.83 16.43 -12.94
CA GLY A 354 18.91 17.72 -13.62
C GLY A 354 19.62 18.77 -12.77
N LYS A 355 19.68 20.02 -13.24
CA LYS A 355 20.47 21.09 -12.59
C LYS A 355 20.10 21.33 -11.12
N HIS A 356 18.82 21.15 -10.78
CA HIS A 356 18.28 21.34 -9.43
C HIS A 356 17.89 20.02 -8.74
N GLY A 357 17.92 18.91 -9.47
CA GLY A 357 17.52 17.58 -8.99
C GLY A 357 16.04 17.38 -8.69
N TYR A 358 15.18 18.31 -9.12
CA TYR A 358 13.74 18.16 -8.99
C TYR A 358 13.20 17.09 -9.94
N ASN A 359 12.37 16.19 -9.44
CA ASN A 359 11.71 15.13 -10.19
C ASN A 359 10.25 15.48 -10.45
N ASP A 360 9.93 15.90 -11.67
CA ASP A 360 8.57 16.30 -12.06
C ASP A 360 7.56 15.15 -12.08
N GLN A 361 7.98 13.89 -11.98
CA GLN A 361 7.06 12.75 -11.91
C GLN A 361 6.60 12.50 -10.47
N GLU A 362 7.50 12.69 -9.50
CA GLU A 362 7.26 12.35 -8.09
C GLU A 362 7.02 13.59 -7.20
N GLY A 363 7.42 14.78 -7.65
CA GLY A 363 7.32 16.03 -6.90
C GLY A 363 8.37 16.22 -5.82
N CYS A 364 9.53 15.58 -5.96
CA CYS A 364 10.59 15.58 -4.97
C CYS A 364 11.95 15.99 -5.55
N TYR A 365 12.81 16.55 -4.71
CA TYR A 365 14.24 16.71 -5.00
C TYR A 365 14.96 15.41 -4.71
N GLU A 366 15.62 14.86 -5.72
CA GLU A 366 16.32 13.59 -5.62
C GLU A 366 17.81 13.79 -5.39
N ILE A 367 18.35 13.10 -4.38
CA ILE A 367 19.73 13.23 -3.94
C ILE A 367 20.34 11.85 -3.87
N ARG A 368 21.41 11.62 -4.64
CA ARG A 368 22.10 10.34 -4.66
C ARG A 368 23.21 10.35 -3.62
N LYS A 369 23.16 9.40 -2.69
CA LYS A 369 24.29 9.12 -1.80
C LYS A 369 25.45 8.51 -2.59
N THR A 370 26.66 9.04 -2.47
CA THR A 370 27.82 8.58 -3.29
C THR A 370 28.92 7.92 -2.48
N SER A 371 28.83 7.97 -1.15
CA SER A 371 29.83 7.40 -0.26
C SER A 371 29.17 6.76 0.96
N LYS A 372 29.99 6.18 1.86
CA LYS A 372 29.51 5.68 3.16
C LYS A 372 29.31 6.81 4.19
N LEU A 373 29.82 8.01 3.93
CA LEU A 373 29.64 9.15 4.84
C LEU A 373 28.17 9.59 4.89
N PRO A 374 27.73 10.23 5.98
CA PRO A 374 26.43 10.87 6.03
C PRO A 374 26.25 11.88 4.88
N VAL A 375 25.01 12.01 4.40
CA VAL A 375 24.63 13.05 3.44
C VAL A 375 24.12 14.24 4.22
N THR A 376 24.63 15.43 3.94
CA THR A 376 24.15 16.69 4.51
C THR A 376 23.60 17.57 3.40
N ILE A 377 22.40 18.08 3.59
CA ILE A 377 21.64 18.83 2.60
C ILE A 377 21.25 20.15 3.25
N THR A 378 21.86 21.24 2.78
CA THR A 378 21.49 22.58 3.21
C THR A 378 20.33 23.07 2.35
N LEU A 379 19.20 23.27 3.01
CA LEU A 379 17.99 23.87 2.48
C LEU A 379 18.12 25.40 2.63
N PRO A 380 17.82 26.20 1.59
CA PRO A 380 17.90 27.64 1.69
C PRO A 380 16.77 28.20 2.56
N ALA A 381 16.96 29.43 3.04
CA ALA A 381 15.85 30.22 3.58
C ALA A 381 14.79 30.44 2.49
N ASP A 382 13.53 30.39 2.90
CA ASP A 382 12.38 30.54 2.03
C ASP A 382 11.27 31.36 2.72
N PRO A 383 11.14 32.66 2.38
CA PRO A 383 10.17 33.54 3.04
C PRO A 383 8.72 33.16 2.75
N LEU A 384 8.49 32.34 1.72
CA LEU A 384 7.19 31.80 1.35
C LEU A 384 6.79 30.59 2.19
N THR A 385 7.74 30.05 2.98
CA THR A 385 7.57 28.80 3.72
C THR A 385 6.94 27.74 2.83
N ARG A 386 7.63 27.33 1.75
CA ARG A 386 7.09 26.29 0.86
C ARG A 386 7.38 24.91 1.41
N THR A 387 6.50 23.97 1.08
CA THR A 387 6.70 22.54 1.35
C THR A 387 7.61 21.94 0.27
N THR A 388 8.71 21.34 0.69
CA THR A 388 9.64 20.60 -0.17
C THR A 388 9.71 19.14 0.21
N ARG A 389 10.03 18.27 -0.74
CA ARG A 389 10.12 16.83 -0.53
C ARG A 389 11.50 16.37 -0.95
N ILE A 390 12.21 15.72 -0.06
CA ILE A 390 13.58 15.27 -0.30
C ILE A 390 13.61 13.75 -0.35
N LYS A 391 14.05 13.21 -1.48
CA LYS A 391 14.25 11.77 -1.69
C LYS A 391 15.74 11.46 -1.78
N VAL A 392 16.27 10.74 -0.81
CA VAL A 392 17.65 10.24 -0.86
C VAL A 392 17.67 8.82 -1.41
N VAL A 393 18.45 8.60 -2.47
CA VAL A 393 18.50 7.31 -3.19
C VAL A 393 19.86 6.63 -3.14
N GLY A 394 19.79 5.31 -3.34
CA GLY A 394 20.82 4.27 -3.29
C GLY A 394 21.55 4.20 -1.94
N LEU A 395 20.73 4.15 -0.91
CA LEU A 395 21.07 3.56 0.36
C LEU A 395 21.52 2.10 0.13
N THR A 396 22.42 1.60 0.97
CA THR A 396 23.10 0.30 0.82
C THR A 396 23.17 -0.52 2.11
N GLY A 397 22.83 0.09 3.25
CA GLY A 397 22.81 -0.52 4.56
C GLY A 397 21.52 -1.28 4.82
N ASN A 398 21.63 -2.30 5.67
CA ASN A 398 20.49 -3.10 6.15
C ASN A 398 20.09 -2.75 7.60
N GLY A 399 20.81 -1.84 8.26
CA GLY A 399 20.49 -1.30 9.58
C GLY A 399 19.46 -0.17 9.50
N ALA A 400 19.61 0.84 10.34
CA ALA A 400 18.71 1.98 10.38
C ALA A 400 19.11 3.07 9.37
N VAL A 401 18.12 3.86 8.96
CA VAL A 401 18.31 5.10 8.19
C VAL A 401 17.74 6.25 9.01
N THR A 402 18.63 7.05 9.59
CA THR A 402 18.25 8.19 10.44
C THR A 402 18.28 9.47 9.63
N MET A 403 17.20 10.25 9.70
CA MET A 403 17.10 11.57 9.09
C MET A 403 16.87 12.61 10.18
N THR A 404 17.68 13.67 10.21
CA THR A 404 17.52 14.77 11.18
C THR A 404 17.47 16.12 10.48
N LEU A 405 16.49 16.94 10.82
CA LEU A 405 16.40 18.33 10.38
C LEU A 405 16.81 19.24 11.54
N ASP A 406 17.91 19.98 11.38
CA ASP A 406 18.49 20.83 12.42
C ASP A 406 18.73 20.08 13.75
N GLY A 407 19.11 18.80 13.64
CA GLY A 407 19.34 17.90 14.77
C GLY A 407 18.08 17.23 15.36
N LYS A 408 16.88 17.59 14.89
CA LYS A 408 15.63 16.93 15.30
C LYS A 408 15.36 15.72 14.41
N VAL A 409 15.14 14.55 15.01
CA VAL A 409 14.80 13.31 14.31
C VAL A 409 13.48 13.45 13.54
N MET A 410 13.48 12.98 12.30
CA MET A 410 12.33 12.79 11.44
C MET A 410 12.06 11.30 11.26
N VAL A 411 10.82 10.93 10.92
CA VAL A 411 10.44 9.55 10.61
C VAL A 411 10.43 9.40 9.08
N PRO A 412 11.48 8.82 8.47
CA PRO A 412 11.50 8.69 7.02
C PRO A 412 10.59 7.56 6.54
N GLN A 413 9.97 7.79 5.39
CA GLN A 413 9.39 6.71 4.60
C GLN A 413 10.50 6.02 3.81
N LEU A 414 10.69 4.71 4.05
CA LEU A 414 11.72 3.91 3.41
C LEU A 414 11.11 2.98 2.37
N SER A 415 11.70 2.94 1.18
CA SER A 415 11.26 2.07 0.09
C SER A 415 12.42 1.32 -0.57
N SER A 416 12.10 0.19 -1.17
CA SER A 416 13.03 -0.65 -1.91
C SER A 416 12.36 -1.23 -3.14
N ASP A 417 13.11 -1.28 -4.25
CA ASP A 417 12.74 -2.04 -5.44
C ASP A 417 13.21 -3.50 -5.37
N GLY A 418 13.82 -3.92 -4.26
CA GLY A 418 14.40 -5.25 -4.08
C GLY A 418 15.58 -5.54 -5.01
N GLY A 419 16.18 -4.51 -5.62
CA GLY A 419 17.18 -4.66 -6.68
C GLY A 419 16.59 -5.16 -8.01
N ILE A 420 15.25 -5.18 -8.14
CA ILE A 420 14.56 -5.59 -9.36
C ILE A 420 14.41 -4.38 -10.27
N ALA A 421 14.93 -4.49 -11.50
CA ALA A 421 14.77 -3.46 -12.51
C ALA A 421 13.28 -3.13 -12.77
N ASP A 422 12.96 -1.85 -12.93
CA ASP A 422 11.66 -1.40 -13.46
C ASP A 422 11.67 -1.42 -14.98
N ASP A 423 11.91 -2.61 -15.55
CA ASP A 423 12.05 -2.81 -16.99
C ASP A 423 10.77 -3.43 -17.59
N PRO A 424 10.01 -2.70 -18.42
CA PRO A 424 8.89 -3.25 -19.19
C PRO A 424 9.25 -4.43 -20.07
N LEU A 425 10.47 -4.41 -20.62
CA LEU A 425 10.93 -5.30 -21.68
C LEU A 425 11.43 -6.63 -21.10
N ALA A 426 11.75 -6.62 -19.80
CA ALA A 426 12.06 -7.83 -19.05
C ALA A 426 10.80 -8.26 -18.29
N PRO A 427 10.17 -9.40 -18.64
CA PRO A 427 9.01 -9.92 -17.91
C PRO A 427 9.45 -10.53 -16.56
N ILE A 428 10.00 -9.71 -15.67
CA ILE A 428 10.44 -10.11 -14.34
C ILE A 428 9.21 -10.38 -13.49
N LYS A 429 9.14 -11.59 -12.93
CA LYS A 429 8.05 -12.04 -12.06
C LYS A 429 8.49 -12.21 -10.60
N ASP A 430 9.76 -11.95 -10.33
CA ASP A 430 10.31 -12.01 -8.99
C ASP A 430 9.68 -10.91 -8.13
N GLN A 431 9.40 -11.21 -6.87
CA GLN A 431 8.91 -10.23 -5.91
C GLN A 431 10.08 -9.41 -5.37
N PRO A 432 9.94 -8.09 -5.22
CA PRO A 432 10.96 -7.27 -4.60
C PRO A 432 11.16 -7.69 -3.14
N GLU A 433 12.40 -7.99 -2.77
CA GLU A 433 12.80 -8.20 -1.38
C GLU A 433 14.20 -7.60 -1.18
N GLY A 434 14.28 -6.48 -0.46
CA GLY A 434 15.54 -5.89 -0.06
C GLY A 434 15.41 -4.80 1.00
N PRO A 435 16.52 -4.47 1.69
CA PRO A 435 16.56 -3.31 2.58
C PRO A 435 16.32 -2.01 1.80
N ALA A 436 16.14 -0.90 2.51
CA ALA A 436 15.84 0.38 1.90
C ALA A 436 16.90 0.77 0.86
N THR A 437 16.45 1.14 -0.34
CA THR A 437 17.29 1.77 -1.36
C THR A 437 16.96 3.25 -1.52
N ALA A 438 15.83 3.70 -0.96
CA ALA A 438 15.44 5.10 -0.91
C ALA A 438 14.82 5.48 0.44
N ALA A 439 14.97 6.76 0.80
CA ALA A 439 14.29 7.40 1.93
C ALA A 439 13.66 8.71 1.46
N VAL A 440 12.46 9.01 1.93
CA VAL A 440 11.73 10.26 1.63
C VAL A 440 11.32 10.93 2.93
N VAL A 441 11.42 12.27 2.95
CA VAL A 441 10.80 13.13 3.95
C VAL A 441 10.22 14.39 3.31
N THR A 442 9.15 14.91 3.91
CA THR A 442 8.56 16.21 3.59
C THR A 442 8.99 17.24 4.61
N ILE A 443 9.42 18.41 4.13
CA ILE A 443 9.98 19.48 4.94
C ILE A 443 9.28 20.79 4.60
N GLN A 444 8.77 21.44 5.63
CA GLN A 444 8.33 22.81 5.56
C GLN A 444 9.55 23.73 5.65
N LEU A 445 9.86 24.47 4.58
CA LEU A 445 10.97 25.43 4.61
C LEU A 445 10.63 26.62 5.51
N LEU A 446 11.66 27.19 6.13
CA LEU A 446 11.57 28.36 7.01
C LEU A 446 12.24 29.58 6.35
N ASP A 447 11.99 30.78 6.89
CA ASP A 447 12.72 32.02 6.53
C ASP A 447 14.16 32.04 7.10
N GLU A 448 14.76 30.88 7.29
CA GLU A 448 16.16 30.69 7.64
C GLU A 448 16.66 29.36 7.05
N PRO A 449 17.97 29.24 6.72
CA PRO A 449 18.50 27.99 6.18
C PRO A 449 18.40 26.85 7.19
N GLN A 450 18.08 25.66 6.69
CA GLN A 450 17.95 24.44 7.49
C GLN A 450 18.92 23.36 6.99
N VAL A 451 19.27 22.42 7.85
CA VAL A 451 20.20 21.33 7.52
C VAL A 451 19.55 19.98 7.76
N LEU A 452 19.27 19.27 6.67
CA LEU A 452 18.88 17.87 6.70
C LEU A 452 20.12 16.98 6.65
N SER A 453 20.28 16.10 7.63
CA SER A 453 21.33 15.07 7.65
C SER A 453 20.73 13.68 7.53
N VAL A 454 21.36 12.81 6.73
CA VAL A 454 20.92 11.44 6.45
C VAL A 454 22.07 10.48 6.70
N GLN A 455 21.85 9.49 7.56
CA GLN A 455 22.86 8.54 8.00
C GLN A 455 22.33 7.11 7.95
N GLU A 456 23.17 6.19 7.48
CA GLU A 456 22.94 4.74 7.59
C GLU A 456 23.76 4.23 8.77
N GLU A 457 23.13 3.58 9.74
CA GLU A 457 23.79 3.13 10.97
C GLU A 457 23.27 1.78 11.48
N GLU A 458 23.87 1.27 12.56
CA GLU A 458 23.38 0.04 13.19
C GLU A 458 21.97 0.25 13.74
N GLY A 459 21.10 -0.74 13.57
CA GLY A 459 19.73 -0.64 14.06
C GLY A 459 18.75 -1.50 13.28
N ILE A 460 17.54 -0.99 13.13
CA ILE A 460 16.39 -1.66 12.51
C ILE A 460 15.65 -0.67 11.59
N GLN A 461 15.02 -1.18 10.53
CA GLN A 461 14.26 -0.40 9.55
C GLN A 461 13.04 -1.17 9.02
N LEU A 462 11.96 -0.45 8.77
CA LEU A 462 10.72 -0.90 8.12
C LEU A 462 10.67 -0.33 6.71
N VAL A 463 10.58 -1.21 5.71
CA VAL A 463 10.81 -0.84 4.30
C VAL A 463 9.67 -1.33 3.42
N TYR A 464 9.01 -0.43 2.69
CA TYR A 464 8.02 -0.78 1.68
C TYR A 464 8.68 -1.40 0.45
N GLN A 465 8.13 -2.51 -0.06
CA GLN A 465 8.65 -3.16 -1.26
C GLN A 465 7.85 -2.75 -2.51
N SER A 466 8.44 -1.90 -3.34
CA SER A 466 7.81 -1.30 -4.52
C SER A 466 7.44 -2.33 -5.58
N ARG A 467 6.16 -2.33 -6.00
CA ARG A 467 5.53 -3.26 -6.97
C ARG A 467 5.25 -4.66 -6.43
N ASP A 468 5.40 -4.88 -5.13
CA ASP A 468 4.92 -6.11 -4.51
C ASP A 468 3.38 -6.16 -4.56
N SER A 469 2.85 -7.22 -5.15
CA SER A 469 1.41 -7.46 -5.21
C SER A 469 0.73 -7.60 -3.84
N ARG A 470 1.50 -7.95 -2.80
CA ARG A 470 1.04 -8.02 -1.40
C ARG A 470 1.24 -6.72 -0.65
N ARG A 471 1.87 -5.72 -1.26
CA ARG A 471 2.11 -4.39 -0.66
C ARG A 471 2.84 -4.54 0.67
N ASN A 472 3.93 -5.31 0.66
CA ASN A 472 4.62 -5.69 1.88
C ASN A 472 5.49 -4.55 2.42
N PHE A 473 5.41 -4.35 3.73
CA PHE A 473 6.50 -3.79 4.52
C PHE A 473 7.38 -4.91 5.06
N MET A 474 8.69 -4.71 5.05
CA MET A 474 9.64 -5.71 5.53
C MET A 474 10.55 -5.12 6.59
N ILE A 475 10.78 -5.88 7.67
CA ILE A 475 11.68 -5.49 8.75
C ILE A 475 13.08 -6.01 8.45
N TYR A 476 14.04 -5.11 8.35
CA TYR A 476 15.46 -5.43 8.29
C TYR A 476 16.17 -4.91 9.53
N SER A 477 17.21 -5.62 9.95
CA SER A 477 18.10 -5.14 11.01
C SER A 477 19.55 -5.47 10.69
N THR A 478 20.46 -4.83 11.41
CA THR A 478 21.88 -5.21 11.38
C THR A 478 22.08 -6.70 11.73
N LYS A 479 21.16 -7.31 12.49
CA LYS A 479 21.22 -8.72 12.92
C LYS A 479 20.59 -9.70 11.92
N THR A 480 19.61 -9.28 11.10
CA THR A 480 19.04 -10.14 10.03
C THR A 480 19.97 -10.23 8.83
N GLY A 481 20.77 -9.19 8.59
CA GLY A 481 21.56 -9.05 7.36
C GLY A 481 20.73 -8.51 6.18
N PRO A 482 21.36 -8.34 5.01
CA PRO A 482 20.72 -7.70 3.85
C PRO A 482 19.91 -8.65 2.97
N GLN A 483 20.12 -9.96 3.11
CA GLN A 483 19.57 -10.93 2.15
C GLN A 483 18.11 -11.28 2.44
N TRP A 484 17.73 -11.35 3.71
CA TRP A 484 16.42 -11.80 4.13
C TRP A 484 15.85 -10.86 5.18
N SER A 485 14.58 -10.53 5.02
CA SER A 485 13.80 -9.79 6.02
C SER A 485 13.58 -10.64 7.28
N GLY A 486 13.58 -10.02 8.45
CA GLY A 486 13.22 -10.67 9.71
C GLY A 486 11.73 -10.99 9.81
N LEU A 487 10.88 -10.16 9.16
CA LEU A 487 9.43 -10.30 9.09
C LEU A 487 8.91 -9.56 7.84
N GLN A 488 7.88 -10.10 7.20
CA GLN A 488 7.14 -9.47 6.11
C GLN A 488 5.71 -9.16 6.59
N PHE A 489 5.24 -7.93 6.43
CA PHE A 489 3.91 -7.49 6.84
C PHE A 489 3.12 -7.01 5.61
N SER A 490 2.00 -7.65 5.33
CA SER A 490 1.18 -7.39 4.14
C SER A 490 0.04 -6.43 4.43
N LEU A 491 -0.04 -5.32 3.70
CA LEU A 491 -1.17 -4.41 3.78
C LEU A 491 -2.46 -4.97 3.13
N VAL A 492 -2.38 -6.06 2.36
CA VAL A 492 -3.56 -6.64 1.69
C VAL A 492 -4.49 -7.35 2.68
N ASP A 493 -3.91 -8.06 3.64
CA ASP A 493 -4.62 -8.95 4.55
C ASP A 493 -4.23 -8.75 6.03
N GLY A 494 -3.25 -7.89 6.31
CA GLY A 494 -2.76 -7.67 7.67
C GLY A 494 -2.05 -8.88 8.26
N HIS A 495 -1.41 -9.74 7.46
CA HIS A 495 -0.65 -10.88 7.99
C HIS A 495 0.84 -10.53 8.12
N ALA A 496 1.43 -10.92 9.25
CA ALA A 496 2.87 -11.07 9.40
C ALA A 496 3.30 -12.44 8.88
N ARG A 497 4.31 -12.48 8.01
CA ARG A 497 4.78 -13.68 7.32
C ARG A 497 6.27 -13.85 7.43
N HIS A 498 6.67 -15.11 7.26
CA HIS A 498 8.07 -15.52 7.13
C HIS A 498 8.97 -14.94 8.23
N MET A 499 8.52 -15.04 9.49
CA MET A 499 9.31 -14.54 10.61
C MET A 499 10.54 -15.45 10.82
N ARG A 500 11.73 -14.85 10.88
CA ARG A 500 13.02 -15.55 10.95
C ARG A 500 13.74 -15.29 12.27
N SER A 501 14.50 -16.28 12.74
CA SER A 501 15.54 -16.03 13.74
C SER A 501 16.70 -15.24 13.10
N TYR A 502 17.41 -14.45 13.90
CA TYR A 502 18.57 -13.72 13.39
C TYR A 502 19.64 -14.69 12.87
N GLY A 503 20.17 -14.42 11.68
CA GLY A 503 21.18 -15.26 11.03
C GLY A 503 20.65 -16.54 10.37
N ASN A 504 19.35 -16.84 10.44
CA ASN A 504 18.77 -18.02 9.79
C ASN A 504 18.06 -17.63 8.49
N PRO A 505 18.41 -18.25 7.33
CA PRO A 505 17.72 -17.98 6.07
C PRO A 505 16.30 -18.55 6.01
N ASP A 506 16.05 -19.64 6.75
CA ASP A 506 14.74 -20.29 6.79
C ASP A 506 13.83 -19.61 7.81
N TRP A 507 12.56 -19.41 7.45
CA TRP A 507 11.58 -18.85 8.37
C TRP A 507 11.08 -19.91 9.35
N ALA A 508 10.91 -19.50 10.61
CA ALA A 508 10.35 -20.31 11.69
C ALA A 508 8.83 -20.19 11.74
N LEU A 509 8.27 -19.04 11.32
CA LEU A 509 6.84 -18.79 11.33
C LEU A 509 6.35 -18.50 9.92
N THR A 510 5.36 -19.25 9.43
CA THR A 510 4.84 -19.02 8.07
C THR A 510 3.96 -17.79 8.06
N GLU A 511 2.90 -17.76 8.87
CA GLU A 511 1.95 -16.66 8.96
C GLU A 511 1.46 -16.47 10.40
N ASN A 512 1.21 -15.21 10.76
CA ASN A 512 0.50 -14.75 11.96
C ASN A 512 -0.48 -13.66 11.51
N LEU A 513 -1.78 -13.88 11.76
CA LEU A 513 -2.82 -12.91 11.43
C LEU A 513 -2.77 -11.74 12.42
N MET A 514 -2.57 -10.50 11.91
CA MET A 514 -2.54 -9.28 12.73
C MET A 514 -3.82 -8.47 12.54
N HIS A 515 -4.95 -9.15 12.68
CA HIS A 515 -6.27 -8.55 12.74
C HIS A 515 -7.18 -9.42 13.62
N TRP A 516 -8.27 -8.83 14.11
CA TRP A 516 -9.30 -9.58 14.83
C TRP A 516 -10.27 -10.27 13.87
N PHE A 517 -10.83 -11.42 14.25
CA PHE A 517 -11.83 -12.10 13.41
C PHE A 517 -12.71 -13.06 14.21
N ALA A 518 -13.84 -13.49 13.65
CA ALA A 518 -14.71 -14.45 14.32
C ALA A 518 -14.05 -15.83 14.39
N TYR A 519 -14.39 -16.63 15.40
CA TYR A 519 -13.88 -18.00 15.50
C TYR A 519 -14.23 -18.81 14.24
N MET A 520 -13.22 -19.31 13.53
CA MET A 520 -13.36 -19.97 12.21
C MET A 520 -14.01 -19.05 11.15
N GLY A 521 -13.65 -17.76 11.18
CA GLY A 521 -14.08 -16.76 10.22
C GLY A 521 -13.56 -17.07 8.80
N TYR A 522 -14.41 -16.89 7.80
CA TYR A 522 -14.04 -17.08 6.40
C TYR A 522 -14.76 -16.12 5.44
N SER A 523 -15.79 -15.42 5.92
CA SER A 523 -16.51 -14.41 5.14
C SER A 523 -16.00 -13.00 5.43
N PRO A 524 -16.18 -12.04 4.51
CA PRO A 524 -15.77 -10.65 4.73
C PRO A 524 -16.40 -9.98 5.96
N GLU A 525 -17.54 -10.46 6.46
CA GLU A 525 -18.17 -9.97 7.71
C GLU A 525 -17.48 -10.49 8.97
N GLN A 526 -16.87 -11.67 8.87
CA GLN A 526 -16.20 -12.35 9.98
C GLN A 526 -14.73 -11.95 10.11
N MET A 527 -14.11 -11.53 9.00
CA MET A 527 -12.71 -11.12 8.94
C MET A 527 -12.63 -9.60 9.06
N ILE A 528 -11.92 -9.09 10.07
CA ILE A 528 -11.75 -7.64 10.28
C ILE A 528 -10.42 -7.21 9.64
N ASP A 529 -10.22 -7.59 8.37
CA ASP A 529 -8.95 -7.51 7.65
C ASP A 529 -8.94 -6.49 6.50
N GLN A 530 -10.04 -5.75 6.28
CA GLN A 530 -10.09 -4.72 5.25
C GLN A 530 -9.36 -3.47 5.70
N LEU A 531 -8.18 -3.21 5.13
CA LEU A 531 -7.37 -2.02 5.40
C LEU A 531 -8.20 -0.73 5.40
N ARG A 532 -7.92 0.14 6.38
CA ARG A 532 -8.49 1.49 6.53
C ARG A 532 -7.41 2.55 6.75
N ASP A 533 -6.36 2.23 7.51
CA ASP A 533 -5.23 3.14 7.75
C ASP A 533 -3.95 2.34 8.03
N PHE A 534 -2.80 2.92 7.69
CA PHE A 534 -1.48 2.40 8.03
C PHE A 534 -0.52 3.55 8.32
N GLU A 535 -0.04 3.63 9.56
CA GLU A 535 0.82 4.72 10.03
C GLU A 535 2.19 4.20 10.45
N ILE A 536 3.26 4.86 10.02
CA ILE A 536 4.62 4.62 10.50
C ILE A 536 4.93 5.68 11.57
N ILE A 537 4.97 5.25 12.83
CA ILE A 537 5.16 6.13 13.99
C ILE A 537 6.66 6.29 14.31
N LYS A 538 7.46 5.24 14.15
CA LYS A 538 8.94 5.27 14.27
C LYS A 538 9.58 4.33 13.24
N ASN A 539 10.75 4.71 12.76
CA ASN A 539 11.53 3.90 11.81
C ASN A 539 13.04 4.02 12.08
N GLY A 540 13.52 3.28 13.08
CA GLY A 540 14.93 3.24 13.51
C GLY A 540 15.34 4.37 14.47
N PRO A 541 16.62 4.44 14.88
CA PRO A 541 17.55 3.31 14.91
C PRO A 541 17.24 2.29 16.01
N ASP A 542 16.59 2.73 17.09
CA ASP A 542 16.32 1.90 18.27
C ASP A 542 15.11 0.99 18.11
N GLU A 543 14.08 1.47 17.39
CA GLU A 543 12.76 0.84 17.34
C GLU A 543 12.02 1.20 16.05
N ILE A 544 11.24 0.24 15.54
CA ILE A 544 10.14 0.47 14.60
C ILE A 544 8.85 0.47 15.38
N VAL A 545 7.97 1.42 15.08
CA VAL A 545 6.58 1.41 15.53
C VAL A 545 5.69 1.71 14.34
N PHE A 546 4.72 0.84 14.07
CA PHE A 546 3.69 1.09 13.07
C PHE A 546 2.31 0.69 13.60
N LYS A 547 1.27 1.32 13.04
CA LYS A 547 -0.13 1.06 13.38
C LYS A 547 -0.89 0.62 12.13
N TYR A 548 -1.55 -0.52 12.20
CA TYR A 548 -2.43 -1.05 11.16
C TYR A 548 -3.87 -0.99 11.64
N THR A 549 -4.75 -0.38 10.86
CA THR A 549 -6.18 -0.30 11.16
C THR A 549 -6.97 -0.93 10.02
N SER A 550 -7.88 -1.84 10.38
CA SER A 550 -8.73 -2.56 9.45
C SER A 550 -10.14 -2.72 10.01
N ASN A 551 -11.11 -2.89 9.11
CA ASN A 551 -12.50 -3.17 9.45
C ASN A 551 -12.94 -4.48 8.78
N ASN A 552 -14.10 -5.01 9.17
CA ASN A 552 -14.78 -6.02 8.37
C ASN A 552 -15.58 -5.36 7.24
N ALA A 553 -16.21 -6.19 6.40
CA ALA A 553 -17.19 -5.69 5.44
C ALA A 553 -18.28 -4.89 6.14
N ASN A 554 -18.75 -3.84 5.47
CA ASN A 554 -19.79 -2.93 5.97
C ASN A 554 -19.44 -2.19 7.27
N ASP A 555 -18.17 -2.17 7.67
CA ASP A 555 -17.68 -1.41 8.82
C ASP A 555 -18.45 -1.73 10.12
N GLY A 556 -18.77 -3.01 10.35
CA GLY A 556 -19.44 -3.49 11.56
C GLY A 556 -18.54 -3.50 12.81
N ALA A 557 -17.26 -3.82 12.62
CA ALA A 557 -16.24 -3.85 13.66
C ALA A 557 -14.87 -3.38 13.12
N GLN A 558 -14.00 -2.97 14.04
CA GLN A 558 -12.65 -2.48 13.77
C GLN A 558 -11.62 -3.28 14.54
N SER A 559 -10.46 -3.41 13.88
CA SER A 559 -9.24 -4.02 14.37
C SER A 559 -8.12 -2.98 14.27
N VAL A 560 -7.42 -2.73 15.38
CA VAL A 560 -6.25 -1.86 15.43
C VAL A 560 -5.09 -2.64 16.03
N PHE A 561 -3.95 -2.66 15.33
CA PHE A 561 -2.72 -3.30 15.78
C PHE A 561 -1.57 -2.28 15.75
N GLU A 562 -1.06 -1.91 16.92
CA GLU A 562 0.17 -1.12 17.08
C GLU A 562 1.33 -2.09 17.36
N VAL A 563 2.32 -2.09 16.48
CA VAL A 563 3.39 -3.09 16.43
C VAL A 563 4.73 -2.42 16.65
N HIS A 564 5.47 -2.93 17.63
CA HIS A 564 6.80 -2.47 18.00
C HIS A 564 7.83 -3.54 17.68
N SER A 565 8.98 -3.16 17.13
CA SER A 565 10.15 -4.04 17.02
C SER A 565 11.42 -3.29 17.39
N ARG A 566 12.20 -3.84 18.33
CA ARG A 566 13.37 -3.16 18.91
C ARG A 566 14.68 -3.73 18.35
N ALA A 567 15.57 -2.84 17.93
CA ALA A 567 16.88 -3.22 17.41
C ALA A 567 17.75 -3.96 18.44
N ASN A 568 17.63 -3.59 19.71
CA ASN A 568 18.40 -4.18 20.80
C ASN A 568 17.87 -5.55 21.26
N SER A 569 16.72 -6.02 20.76
CA SER A 569 16.18 -7.33 21.14
C SER A 569 17.15 -8.45 20.82
N PRO A 570 17.36 -9.44 21.72
CA PRO A 570 18.25 -10.58 21.45
C PRO A 570 17.71 -11.52 20.35
N ALA A 571 16.45 -11.37 19.97
CA ALA A 571 15.76 -12.14 18.92
C ALA A 571 15.00 -11.21 17.97
N MET A 572 14.56 -11.76 16.83
CA MET A 572 13.51 -11.08 16.06
C MET A 572 12.24 -11.14 16.89
N GLN A 573 11.78 -9.98 17.35
CA GLN A 573 10.64 -9.84 18.26
C GLN A 573 9.74 -8.72 17.79
N ILE A 574 8.43 -8.95 17.93
CA ILE A 574 7.41 -7.91 17.85
C ILE A 574 6.63 -7.86 19.16
N ASN A 575 6.33 -6.65 19.62
CA ASN A 575 5.38 -6.42 20.70
C ASN A 575 4.16 -5.75 20.09
N VAL A 576 2.99 -6.29 20.37
CA VAL A 576 1.76 -5.89 19.72
C VAL A 576 0.78 -5.42 20.78
N ARG A 577 0.20 -4.25 20.58
CA ARG A 577 -1.02 -3.82 21.24
C ARG A 577 -2.16 -3.91 20.23
N ALA A 578 -3.13 -4.76 20.51
CA ALA A 578 -4.27 -4.99 19.65
C ALA A 578 -5.56 -4.52 20.32
N THR A 579 -6.43 -3.83 19.57
CA THR A 579 -7.74 -3.36 20.01
C THR A 579 -8.81 -3.80 19.03
N PHE A 580 -9.88 -4.38 19.56
CA PHE A 580 -11.12 -4.70 18.86
C PHE A 580 -12.20 -3.73 19.29
N THR A 581 -12.93 -3.15 18.35
CA THR A 581 -14.02 -2.21 18.63
C THR A 581 -15.25 -2.54 17.78
N VAL A 582 -16.43 -2.60 18.41
CA VAL A 582 -17.70 -2.74 17.69
C VAL A 582 -18.12 -1.37 17.17
N LEU A 583 -18.06 -1.14 15.86
CA LEU A 583 -18.44 0.13 15.25
C LEU A 583 -19.96 0.24 15.08
N GLU A 584 -20.60 -0.83 14.62
CA GLU A 584 -22.05 -0.91 14.42
C GLU A 584 -22.63 -2.21 14.97
N HIS A 585 -22.01 -3.36 14.66
CA HIS A 585 -22.51 -4.66 15.10
C HIS A 585 -21.44 -5.76 15.09
N TRP A 586 -21.49 -6.65 16.08
CA TRP A 586 -20.74 -7.91 16.10
C TRP A 586 -21.63 -9.03 16.64
N PRO A 587 -22.14 -9.93 15.78
CA PRO A 587 -23.13 -10.96 16.17
C PRO A 587 -22.49 -12.26 16.67
N TYR A 588 -21.17 -12.28 16.89
CA TYR A 588 -20.43 -13.47 17.28
C TYR A 588 -20.07 -13.44 18.77
N LYS A 589 -20.04 -14.61 19.39
CA LYS A 589 -19.81 -14.81 20.84
C LYS A 589 -18.35 -14.73 21.26
N SER A 590 -17.46 -14.67 20.29
CA SER A 590 -16.03 -14.65 20.49
C SER A 590 -15.35 -13.86 19.38
N VAL A 591 -14.11 -13.50 19.62
CA VAL A 591 -13.21 -12.96 18.62
C VAL A 591 -11.82 -13.56 18.82
N GLN A 592 -11.20 -13.97 17.73
CA GLN A 592 -9.82 -14.42 17.63
C GLN A 592 -8.92 -13.20 17.37
N PHE A 593 -7.75 -13.20 17.98
CA PHE A 593 -6.76 -12.11 17.88
C PHE A 593 -5.36 -12.60 17.49
N PHE A 594 -5.18 -13.90 17.56
CA PHE A 594 -3.93 -14.57 17.27
C PHE A 594 -4.26 -15.93 16.66
N ASP A 595 -3.72 -16.17 15.47
CA ASP A 595 -3.82 -17.42 14.75
C ASP A 595 -2.57 -17.59 13.91
N VAL A 596 -1.83 -18.66 14.22
CA VAL A 596 -0.46 -18.84 13.73
C VAL A 596 -0.26 -20.19 13.06
N PHE A 597 0.40 -20.13 11.90
CA PHE A 597 0.69 -21.28 11.06
C PHE A 597 2.18 -21.62 11.11
N PRO A 598 2.57 -22.65 11.89
CA PRO A 598 3.97 -23.04 12.01
C PRO A 598 4.55 -23.71 10.76
N PHE A 599 3.71 -24.19 9.83
CA PHE A 599 4.11 -24.85 8.58
C PHE A 599 2.95 -24.80 7.55
N ARG A 600 3.17 -25.22 6.30
CA ARG A 600 2.19 -25.28 5.20
C ARG A 600 1.51 -26.66 4.99
N GLY A 601 1.44 -27.50 6.01
CA GLY A 601 0.83 -28.84 5.88
C GLY A 601 0.03 -29.24 7.11
N VAL A 602 -0.81 -30.26 6.93
CA VAL A 602 -1.95 -30.59 7.82
C VAL A 602 -1.64 -31.66 8.86
N GLU A 603 -0.40 -32.13 8.96
CA GLU A 603 0.00 -33.18 9.88
C GLU A 603 1.01 -32.62 10.88
N PRO A 604 0.75 -32.62 12.19
CA PRO A 604 1.67 -32.08 13.19
C PRO A 604 3.09 -32.66 13.15
N LYS A 605 3.24 -33.93 12.76
CA LYS A 605 4.55 -34.58 12.57
C LYS A 605 5.41 -33.95 11.47
N ASP A 606 4.81 -33.17 10.57
CA ASP A 606 5.50 -32.46 9.48
C ASP A 606 5.85 -31.02 9.88
N TRP A 607 5.54 -30.61 11.11
CA TRP A 607 5.91 -29.29 11.63
C TRP A 607 7.42 -29.19 11.82
N TRP A 608 7.92 -27.96 11.75
CA TRP A 608 9.32 -27.67 12.11
C TRP A 608 9.56 -27.76 13.61
N TYR A 609 8.49 -27.90 14.40
CA TYR A 609 8.52 -27.93 15.85
C TYR A 609 8.19 -29.33 16.35
N GLY A 610 9.08 -29.88 17.17
CA GLY A 610 8.82 -31.17 17.83
C GLY A 610 7.75 -31.07 18.93
N ASN A 611 7.51 -29.86 19.46
CA ASN A 611 6.68 -29.68 20.64
C ASN A 611 5.97 -28.33 20.69
N VAL A 612 4.84 -28.32 21.40
CA VAL A 612 4.10 -27.11 21.81
C VAL A 612 3.99 -27.09 23.33
N LEU A 613 4.17 -25.92 23.95
CA LEU A 613 3.94 -25.69 25.38
C LEU A 613 2.95 -24.54 25.55
N PHE A 614 2.00 -24.72 26.47
CA PHE A 614 1.13 -23.68 26.97
C PHE A 614 1.23 -23.60 28.51
N MET A 615 1.22 -22.39 29.07
CA MET A 615 1.22 -22.15 30.51
C MET A 615 0.31 -20.96 30.86
N ASP A 616 -0.53 -21.14 31.89
CA ASP A 616 -1.40 -20.08 32.43
C ASP A 616 -0.76 -19.35 33.63
N ALA A 617 -1.45 -18.32 34.11
CA ALA A 617 -1.03 -17.50 35.24
C ALA A 617 -0.88 -18.27 36.58
N ASP A 618 -1.51 -19.45 36.72
CA ASP A 618 -1.36 -20.33 37.88
C ASP A 618 -0.13 -21.26 37.76
N TYR A 619 0.68 -21.10 36.71
CA TYR A 619 1.79 -21.97 36.34
C TYR A 619 1.36 -23.42 36.04
N LYS A 620 0.08 -23.64 35.74
CA LYS A 620 -0.35 -24.92 35.16
C LYS A 620 0.10 -24.89 33.71
N TRP A 621 0.73 -25.98 33.27
CA TRP A 621 1.21 -26.11 31.92
C TRP A 621 0.68 -27.39 31.27
N ARG A 622 0.66 -27.36 29.94
CA ARG A 622 0.36 -28.49 29.08
C ARG A 622 1.33 -28.47 27.90
N SER A 623 1.89 -29.63 27.58
CA SER A 623 2.77 -29.82 26.43
C SER A 623 2.12 -30.78 25.44
N PHE A 624 2.34 -30.57 24.15
CA PHE A 624 1.94 -31.46 23.07
C PHE A 624 3.18 -31.85 22.26
N GLU A 625 3.47 -33.14 22.18
CA GLU A 625 4.50 -33.68 21.31
C GLU A 625 3.92 -33.92 19.92
N THR A 626 4.45 -33.24 18.89
CA THR A 626 3.79 -33.15 17.57
C THR A 626 3.84 -34.47 16.79
N VAL A 627 4.95 -35.21 16.91
CA VAL A 627 5.15 -36.49 16.20
C VAL A 627 4.35 -37.63 16.84
N SER A 628 4.40 -37.75 18.17
CA SER A 628 3.68 -38.81 18.91
C SER A 628 2.21 -38.46 19.13
N GLN A 629 1.83 -37.18 18.96
CA GLN A 629 0.51 -36.62 19.22
C GLN A 629 0.02 -36.87 20.65
N THR A 630 0.94 -36.88 21.62
CA THR A 630 0.61 -37.07 23.04
C THR A 630 0.64 -35.77 23.82
N TYR A 631 -0.25 -35.67 24.81
CA TYR A 631 -0.29 -34.56 25.75
C TYR A 631 0.29 -34.95 27.10
N ASP A 632 0.94 -34.00 27.75
CA ASP A 632 1.41 -34.06 29.14
C ASP A 632 1.04 -32.76 29.87
N GLY A 633 0.95 -32.80 31.19
CA GLY A 633 0.56 -31.65 32.03
C GLY A 633 -0.90 -31.64 32.47
N LYS A 634 -1.32 -30.56 33.15
CA LYS A 634 -2.63 -30.45 33.84
C LYS A 634 -3.37 -29.14 33.56
N GLN A 635 -3.01 -28.45 32.49
CA GLN A 635 -3.60 -27.17 32.12
C GLN A 635 -4.88 -27.40 31.28
N ASP A 636 -5.96 -26.70 31.64
CA ASP A 636 -7.27 -26.72 30.97
C ASP A 636 -7.31 -25.73 29.79
N LYS A 637 -8.05 -26.00 28.72
CA LYS A 637 -8.02 -25.13 27.51
C LYS A 637 -8.43 -23.66 27.73
N HIS A 638 -9.06 -23.34 28.86
CA HIS A 638 -9.49 -21.99 29.22
C HIS A 638 -8.59 -21.42 30.31
N SER A 639 -8.27 -20.14 30.20
CA SER A 639 -7.57 -19.40 31.24
C SER A 639 -8.08 -17.96 31.31
N SER A 640 -7.93 -17.36 32.48
CA SER A 640 -8.00 -15.92 32.71
C SER A 640 -6.64 -15.48 33.21
N GLY A 641 -6.21 -14.27 32.85
CA GLY A 641 -4.89 -13.78 33.20
C GLY A 641 -3.87 -13.84 32.04
N PRO A 642 -2.59 -13.51 32.30
CA PRO A 642 -1.54 -13.63 31.31
C PRO A 642 -1.23 -15.11 31.01
N THR A 643 -0.76 -15.38 29.79
CA THR A 643 -0.43 -16.74 29.36
C THR A 643 0.86 -16.76 28.54
N PHE A 644 1.50 -17.93 28.52
CA PHE A 644 2.68 -18.17 27.71
C PHE A 644 2.44 -19.33 26.75
N GLN A 645 2.86 -19.14 25.50
CA GLN A 645 2.83 -20.14 24.43
C GLN A 645 4.22 -20.31 23.84
N GLY A 646 4.60 -21.55 23.52
CA GLY A 646 5.84 -21.83 22.82
C GLY A 646 5.74 -22.98 21.82
N LEU A 647 6.18 -22.75 20.59
CA LEU A 647 6.46 -23.81 19.61
C LEU A 647 7.97 -24.01 19.60
N TYR A 648 8.44 -25.20 19.95
CA TYR A 648 9.87 -25.41 20.22
C TYR A 648 10.42 -26.74 19.69
N SER A 649 11.74 -26.92 19.88
CA SER A 649 12.53 -28.00 19.30
C SER A 649 12.64 -27.88 17.78
N SER A 650 12.95 -26.67 17.28
CA SER A 650 13.12 -26.38 15.85
C SER A 650 14.51 -25.81 15.53
N ASP A 651 15.12 -26.30 14.44
CA ASP A 651 16.37 -25.80 13.87
C ASP A 651 16.22 -24.45 13.13
N ARG A 652 14.98 -24.02 12.90
CA ARG A 652 14.63 -22.72 12.30
C ARG A 652 14.52 -21.60 13.32
N GLY A 653 14.47 -21.95 14.60
CA GLY A 653 14.17 -21.07 15.74
C GLY A 653 12.84 -21.40 16.38
N ASN A 654 12.71 -21.15 17.68
CA ASN A 654 11.50 -21.44 18.45
C ASN A 654 10.59 -20.21 18.52
N MET A 655 9.29 -20.37 18.36
CA MET A 655 8.31 -19.32 18.59
C MET A 655 8.00 -19.26 20.09
N LEU A 656 8.18 -18.09 20.71
CA LEU A 656 7.79 -17.84 22.09
C LEU A 656 6.83 -16.64 22.10
N MET A 657 5.71 -16.77 22.81
CA MET A 657 4.72 -15.72 22.94
C MET A 657 4.24 -15.57 24.38
N LEU A 658 4.20 -14.33 24.85
CA LEU A 658 3.58 -13.94 26.11
C LEU A 658 2.36 -13.07 25.79
N THR A 659 1.16 -13.52 26.16
CA THR A 659 -0.07 -12.73 26.10
C THR A 659 -0.32 -12.12 27.48
N LYS A 660 -0.50 -10.81 27.55
CA LYS A 660 -0.85 -10.10 28.79
C LYS A 660 -2.36 -10.14 29.03
N ASN A 661 -2.80 -9.53 30.14
CA ASN A 661 -4.21 -9.42 30.46
C ASN A 661 -4.99 -8.64 29.41
N PHE A 662 -6.20 -9.12 29.14
CA PHE A 662 -7.19 -8.38 28.37
C PHE A 662 -7.74 -7.21 29.19
N THR A 663 -8.14 -6.14 28.50
CA THR A 663 -8.90 -5.02 29.06
C THR A 663 -10.23 -4.89 28.31
N PRO A 664 -11.39 -5.15 28.94
CA PRO A 664 -11.55 -5.69 30.29
C PRO A 664 -11.04 -7.14 30.42
N GLU A 665 -10.86 -7.62 31.65
CA GLU A 665 -10.47 -9.01 31.89
C GLU A 665 -11.54 -9.97 31.35
N LEU A 666 -11.14 -10.87 30.46
CA LEU A 666 -12.02 -11.81 29.78
C LEU A 666 -11.40 -13.21 29.72
N PRO A 667 -12.22 -14.27 29.75
CA PRO A 667 -11.74 -15.63 29.56
C PRO A 667 -11.19 -15.82 28.14
N THR A 668 -10.02 -16.43 28.07
CA THR A 668 -9.35 -16.77 26.81
C THR A 668 -9.28 -18.28 26.64
N GLU A 669 -9.56 -18.75 25.45
CA GLU A 669 -9.42 -20.14 25.04
C GLU A 669 -8.19 -20.27 24.13
N TYR A 670 -7.39 -21.30 24.40
CA TYR A 670 -6.18 -21.62 23.63
C TYR A 670 -6.33 -23.01 23.04
N VAL A 671 -6.20 -23.10 21.72
CA VAL A 671 -6.50 -24.33 20.99
C VAL A 671 -5.38 -24.62 19.99
N ILE A 672 -4.83 -25.82 20.11
CA ILE A 672 -4.13 -26.48 19.00
C ILE A 672 -5.21 -27.16 18.17
N CYS A 673 -5.49 -26.65 16.97
CA CYS A 673 -6.57 -27.18 16.17
C CYS A 673 -6.19 -28.54 15.57
N GLY A 674 -7.01 -29.56 15.83
CA GLY A 674 -6.84 -30.88 15.23
C GLY A 674 -7.20 -30.95 13.74
N ASN A 675 -7.86 -29.91 13.19
CA ASN A 675 -8.39 -29.91 11.82
C ASN A 675 -7.57 -29.04 10.85
N TYR A 676 -7.07 -27.88 11.29
CA TYR A 676 -6.42 -26.87 10.43
C TYR A 676 -4.97 -26.57 10.81
N VAL A 677 -4.47 -27.19 11.88
CA VAL A 677 -3.03 -27.31 12.15
C VAL A 677 -2.41 -25.92 12.37
N ASP A 678 -3.14 -25.15 13.14
CA ASP A 678 -2.83 -23.82 13.64
C ASP A 678 -2.93 -23.79 15.18
N LEU A 679 -2.34 -22.74 15.74
CA LEU A 679 -2.48 -22.39 17.15
C LEU A 679 -3.25 -21.08 17.20
N HIS A 680 -4.49 -21.14 17.67
CA HIS A 680 -5.36 -19.97 17.73
C HIS A 680 -5.76 -19.66 19.17
N SER A 681 -5.86 -18.36 19.45
CA SER A 681 -6.29 -17.81 20.74
C SER A 681 -7.53 -16.93 20.52
N ASN A 682 -8.61 -17.23 21.24
CA ASN A 682 -9.85 -16.47 21.20
C ASN A 682 -10.26 -15.99 22.59
N VAL A 683 -10.81 -14.79 22.63
CA VAL A 683 -11.55 -14.29 23.78
C VAL A 683 -13.05 -14.57 23.59
N THR A 684 -13.73 -14.99 24.64
CA THR A 684 -15.18 -15.22 24.62
C THR A 684 -15.90 -14.13 25.42
N PHE A 685 -16.98 -13.58 24.87
CA PHE A 685 -17.76 -12.52 25.51
C PHE A 685 -18.83 -13.05 26.47
N ASP A 686 -19.25 -14.30 26.25
CA ASP A 686 -20.10 -15.00 27.22
C ASP A 686 -19.31 -15.13 28.53
N ASN A 687 -19.85 -14.60 29.64
CA ASN A 687 -19.42 -15.08 30.94
C ASN A 687 -19.88 -16.56 31.03
N LEU A 688 -19.19 -17.41 31.78
CA LEU A 688 -19.49 -18.87 31.85
C LEU A 688 -20.94 -19.20 32.35
N VAL A 689 -21.80 -18.20 32.58
CA VAL A 689 -23.10 -18.28 33.24
C VAL A 689 -24.25 -17.68 32.40
N GLU A 690 -24.01 -16.68 31.55
CA GLU A 690 -25.02 -15.92 30.79
C GLU A 690 -24.60 -15.76 29.32
N GLN A 691 -25.54 -15.99 28.40
CA GLN A 691 -25.32 -15.84 26.97
C GLN A 691 -25.59 -14.38 26.55
N THR A 692 -24.56 -13.68 26.11
CA THR A 692 -24.69 -12.41 25.39
C THR A 692 -24.60 -12.68 23.89
N ASN A 693 -25.71 -12.51 23.17
CA ASN A 693 -25.75 -12.80 21.73
C ASN A 693 -25.35 -11.60 20.85
N THR A 694 -25.18 -10.40 21.42
CA THR A 694 -24.82 -9.17 20.70
C THR A 694 -24.01 -8.25 21.59
N LEU A 695 -22.89 -7.73 21.08
CA LEU A 695 -22.14 -6.66 21.72
C LEU A 695 -22.71 -5.29 21.30
N ASP A 696 -22.74 -4.35 22.24
CA ASP A 696 -23.19 -2.99 21.98
C ASP A 696 -22.18 -2.20 21.13
N LYS A 697 -22.67 -1.24 20.34
CA LYS A 697 -21.83 -0.26 19.63
C LYS A 697 -20.91 0.46 20.64
N GLY A 698 -19.62 0.55 20.30
CA GLY A 698 -18.58 1.12 21.15
C GLY A 698 -17.98 0.14 22.17
N TYR A 699 -18.42 -1.12 22.20
CA TYR A 699 -17.75 -2.14 23.00
C TYR A 699 -16.31 -2.34 22.51
N GLU A 700 -15.35 -2.35 23.44
CA GLU A 700 -13.93 -2.41 23.15
C GLU A 700 -13.24 -3.50 23.97
N VAL A 701 -12.31 -4.20 23.33
CA VAL A 701 -11.41 -5.16 23.97
C VAL A 701 -9.98 -4.89 23.52
N GLY A 702 -9.07 -4.71 24.47
CA GLY A 702 -7.65 -4.56 24.24
C GLY A 702 -6.84 -5.74 24.76
N VAL A 703 -5.75 -6.09 24.08
CA VAL A 703 -4.74 -7.05 24.54
C VAL A 703 -3.34 -6.60 24.11
N GLU A 704 -2.34 -6.90 24.93
CA GLU A 704 -0.93 -6.79 24.54
C GLU A 704 -0.29 -8.19 24.49
N TYR A 705 0.55 -8.43 23.49
CA TYR A 705 1.38 -9.65 23.45
C TYR A 705 2.79 -9.37 22.93
N GLU A 706 3.73 -10.19 23.35
CA GLU A 706 5.11 -10.20 22.87
C GLU A 706 5.38 -11.51 22.14
N LEU A 707 5.85 -11.46 20.90
CA LEU A 707 6.15 -12.62 20.06
C LEU A 707 7.60 -12.57 19.59
N ALA A 708 8.38 -13.61 19.87
CA ALA A 708 9.79 -13.70 19.45
C ALA A 708 10.13 -15.05 18.79
N ILE A 709 11.08 -15.01 17.87
CA ILE A 709 11.74 -16.21 17.31
C ILE A 709 13.14 -16.34 17.92
N TRP A 710 13.32 -17.29 18.84
CA TRP A 710 14.53 -17.43 19.65
C TRP A 710 14.99 -18.89 19.83
N GLY A 711 16.31 -19.09 19.98
CA GLY A 711 16.89 -20.41 20.26
C GLY A 711 16.96 -21.35 19.04
N ASP A 712 17.22 -22.63 19.29
CA ASP A 712 17.35 -23.70 18.30
C ASP A 712 16.70 -25.01 18.79
N GLU A 713 16.97 -26.15 18.12
CA GLU A 713 16.35 -27.44 18.47
C GLU A 713 16.76 -27.98 19.86
N LYS A 714 17.78 -27.40 20.51
CA LYS A 714 18.27 -27.89 21.82
C LYS A 714 17.46 -27.38 23.00
N LEU A 715 16.51 -26.47 22.77
CA LEU A 715 15.64 -25.96 23.81
C LEU A 715 14.79 -27.10 24.38
N SER A 716 15.05 -27.48 25.62
CA SER A 716 14.29 -28.54 26.30
C SER A 716 12.98 -28.00 26.88
N ARG A 717 12.02 -28.92 27.10
CA ARG A 717 10.74 -28.60 27.75
C ARG A 717 10.92 -27.93 29.11
N ASP A 718 11.84 -28.43 29.94
CA ASP A 718 12.06 -27.91 31.29
C ASP A 718 12.66 -26.50 31.27
N GLN A 719 13.56 -26.22 30.32
CA GLN A 719 14.06 -24.86 30.09
C GLN A 719 12.93 -23.94 29.64
N LEU A 720 12.06 -24.38 28.72
CA LEU A 720 10.94 -23.58 28.26
C LEU A 720 9.93 -23.31 29.39
N ILE A 721 9.60 -24.31 30.22
CA ILE A 721 8.78 -24.13 31.43
C ILE A 721 9.39 -23.07 32.35
N GLN A 722 10.71 -23.06 32.54
CA GLN A 722 11.38 -22.06 33.36
C GLN A 722 11.31 -20.66 32.74
N ILE A 723 11.49 -20.55 31.42
CA ILE A 723 11.32 -19.30 30.66
C ILE A 723 9.88 -18.80 30.78
N SER A 724 8.88 -19.68 30.66
CA SER A 724 7.46 -19.34 30.80
C SER A 724 7.15 -18.75 32.17
N LYS A 725 7.61 -19.41 33.25
CA LYS A 725 7.43 -18.91 34.62
C LYS A 725 8.05 -17.54 34.81
N GLN A 726 9.30 -17.38 34.39
CA GLN A 726 10.01 -16.11 34.49
C GLN A 726 9.32 -15.00 33.68
N SER A 727 8.77 -15.32 32.51
CA SER A 727 8.08 -14.37 31.66
C SER A 727 6.74 -13.94 32.25
N LEU A 728 5.98 -14.89 32.82
CA LEU A 728 4.73 -14.61 33.53
C LEU A 728 4.98 -13.78 34.80
N GLU A 729 6.01 -14.13 35.59
CA GLU A 729 6.41 -13.37 36.78
C GLU A 729 6.86 -11.94 36.47
N ALA A 730 7.55 -11.75 35.33
CA ALA A 730 8.08 -10.45 34.92
C ALA A 730 7.09 -9.61 34.09
N GLU A 731 5.96 -10.18 33.68
CA GLU A 731 5.00 -9.59 32.73
C GLU A 731 5.63 -9.08 31.42
N THR A 732 6.73 -9.71 31.01
CA THR A 732 7.45 -9.44 29.76
C THR A 732 8.20 -10.69 29.32
N LEU A 733 8.46 -10.85 28.02
CA LEU A 733 9.09 -12.05 27.50
C LEU A 733 10.57 -12.12 27.92
N VAL A 734 10.91 -13.07 28.79
CA VAL A 734 12.28 -13.23 29.29
C VAL A 734 13.05 -14.17 28.37
N LEU A 735 13.95 -13.62 27.56
CA LEU A 735 14.82 -14.39 26.67
C LEU A 735 16.23 -14.52 27.27
N PRO A 736 16.73 -15.75 27.53
CA PRO A 736 18.09 -15.94 27.99
C PRO A 736 19.13 -15.33 27.02
N LYS A 737 20.18 -14.71 27.58
CA LYS A 737 21.32 -14.21 26.79
C LYS A 737 22.13 -15.41 26.30
N ASP A 738 21.98 -15.74 25.01
CA ASP A 738 22.57 -16.88 24.30
C ASP A 738 22.18 -18.27 24.82
N PRO A 739 21.62 -19.16 23.97
CA PRO A 739 21.50 -20.57 24.31
C PRO A 739 22.81 -21.37 24.18
N LEU A 740 23.93 -20.81 23.65
CA LEU A 740 25.03 -21.63 23.10
C LEU A 740 26.49 -21.15 23.20
N THR A 741 26.83 -20.08 23.92
CA THR A 741 28.27 -19.70 24.11
C THR A 741 28.94 -20.32 25.34
N SER A 742 28.26 -21.21 26.08
CA SER A 742 28.88 -22.01 27.16
C SER A 742 29.13 -23.45 26.72
N ASN A 743 30.21 -23.67 25.96
CA ASN A 743 30.96 -24.92 25.95
C ASN A 743 32.45 -24.62 25.83
#